data_AF-A0A9X5S683-F1
#
_entry.id   AF-A0A9X5S683-F1
#
_cell.length_a   1.000
_cell.length_b   1.000
_cell.length_c   1.000
_cell.angle_alpha   90.00
_cell.angle_beta   90.00
_cell.angle_gamma   90.00
#
_symmetry.space_group_name_H-M   'P 1'
#
loop_
_entity.id
_entity.type
_entity.pdbx_description
1 polymer ?
#
loop_
_entity_poly.entity_id
_entity_poly.type
_entity_poly.pdbx_seq_one_letter_code
_entity_poly.pdbx_strand_id
1 'polypeptide(L)'
;MKKERIMKNKSSRCPGSIRPMIYSIASALALMGAASQAQAQFAKTPLYLQNESQIIEQPKIKHNIMFFIDNSGSMGRNAITGGGNPPGQESRMDVTKKALNKVLDKYQDKFNWGLQALVNTENNFSNPDPTKHTKKNYTNSEETFNTSWVQMKTLVDGMSPSGYTPATRRYYEVVASAVMPNIKYRCQKSYVVMMSDGDANFSCNHDRTSFHYRFNYDGNNGRRNSNYPSAYFNYEADLYRTEPFITAYKYFGESPMKYFDPYELGNTCRDKKEGVHYSSFWDTANRYRGVEGGMAFFSRKLDVKDIKTAAVDRVDAAGVSWDGNPNIDPKGVDYSKQTVQTFTVGFGNGISPAGEQYLIRGASRDGWYFNAAKPDDLYNAFEKIISQISNDNASIPFEGEGGTAPATSSSGIPDLAATIKLNTGSWSSQILFNKLNNSDGRREGTVTQPSFGNRKTLINTGSNTYFIDAIPADKVNNAYFGIENDDKDEWKKLLNWTGRVGRDDSAYKPYRERKAGERDLGDILDGSVAAVGNQEHGRRKYLVAAANDGMVHIFQSTDGNNPYDLKVSYLPSAMERENDASGNPITLAKVLKDIAHADYGKSIENHKYGVNGGFTLRQTAAAEQGSKFQQRVFMFGAMGQGGRGAYALNIGGKEDQTTNTGLDAAAWSDKVPLFETAKGKDNTLGFTIGTPQIGRVSIKRETDGSAKLDENIRYAGFLASGYAAEEKDAAANETALYVYEMLGKEVGTGEKRGQAAGKPGDQLAKIVVKDGVGGLSTPTLLDTDFDGVVDFAFAGDRGGNMYRFDLRGAAPSDWTVVKIFSGSSSKPITSAPAVSRKGTKEYVVIFGTGSEIYQSDLSNTETQSIYGIFQKLDKTPKDLFEDKTNQGVVAQNLREQTITEAEQSYNDGNNQPQTSKALYLSNEKIEEAHKGWFINLRPGERVSLKPTMILRTAIVTIRKYTSDVGKTIGKEEAEKDLCLPVSNNKSTVTSTTFLGINADNGGALNSRSARFTPDIFKRELSGFGTQYANGLTQEGIVSFTFIDPNKRTDDPVTADGDSGETGTDKELGLGSGTPNNKCFSGKEGDQRSLLLNKGESLTVKGRICGLQRISWRELFF
;
A
#
# COMPACT_ATOMS: atom_id res chain seq x y z
N MET A 1 -69.37 -24.60 12.56
CA MET A 1 -70.46 -24.13 13.44
C MET A 1 -70.10 -22.74 13.96
N LYS A 2 -71.00 -21.76 13.75
CA LYS A 2 -71.19 -20.43 14.41
C LYS A 2 -69.95 -19.55 14.70
N LYS A 3 -69.74 -18.41 14.04
CA LYS A 3 -70.42 -17.08 14.11
C LYS A 3 -69.96 -16.15 15.24
N GLU A 4 -69.63 -14.92 14.82
CA GLU A 4 -69.94 -13.60 15.44
C GLU A 4 -69.07 -13.04 16.59
N ARG A 5 -68.13 -12.14 16.20
CA ARG A 5 -68.17 -10.66 16.29
C ARG A 5 -69.01 -9.98 17.40
N ILE A 6 -68.51 -8.79 17.84
CA ILE A 6 -69.20 -7.59 18.44
C ILE A 6 -69.28 -7.59 19.99
N MET A 7 -69.07 -6.52 20.79
CA MET A 7 -68.71 -5.09 20.69
C MET A 7 -68.46 -4.54 22.12
N LYS A 8 -67.75 -3.40 22.26
CA LYS A 8 -68.16 -2.13 22.95
C LYS A 8 -66.92 -1.34 23.44
N ASN A 9 -66.54 -0.21 22.84
CA ASN A 9 -67.04 1.20 22.94
C ASN A 9 -66.26 2.04 23.98
N LYS A 10 -65.47 3.04 23.51
CA LYS A 10 -65.64 4.53 23.62
C LYS A 10 -65.28 5.11 25.01
N SER A 11 -64.75 6.33 25.21
CA SER A 11 -64.26 7.48 24.41
C SER A 11 -63.94 8.60 25.42
N SER A 12 -62.90 9.42 25.24
CA SER A 12 -62.98 10.85 25.59
C SER A 12 -62.00 11.71 24.76
N ARG A 13 -62.45 12.92 24.42
CA ARG A 13 -61.93 13.92 23.44
C ARG A 13 -61.18 15.07 24.15
N CYS A 14 -59.97 15.45 23.70
CA CYS A 14 -59.50 16.73 23.06
C CYS A 14 -59.41 18.01 23.95
N PRO A 15 -58.70 19.12 23.60
CA PRO A 15 -57.87 19.47 22.40
C PRO A 15 -56.53 20.30 22.61
N GLY A 16 -55.70 20.40 21.55
CA GLY A 16 -54.78 21.54 21.21
C GLY A 16 -53.36 21.57 21.85
N SER A 17 -52.26 22.01 21.23
CA SER A 17 -51.89 22.54 19.89
C SER A 17 -50.36 22.80 19.82
N ILE A 18 -49.68 22.56 18.67
CA ILE A 18 -48.41 23.17 18.16
C ILE A 18 -47.10 22.75 18.91
N ARG A 19 -45.96 22.26 18.35
CA ARG A 19 -45.31 22.16 17.01
C ARG A 19 -44.24 21.02 17.04
N PRO A 20 -43.72 20.53 15.89
CA PRO A 20 -42.90 19.32 15.77
C PRO A 20 -41.41 19.61 15.48
N MET A 21 -40.49 18.78 15.96
CA MET A 21 -39.18 18.58 15.32
C MET A 21 -38.44 17.37 15.92
N ILE A 22 -37.70 16.67 15.05
CA ILE A 22 -36.74 15.57 15.35
C ILE A 22 -37.36 14.16 15.47
N TYR A 23 -37.91 13.63 14.38
CA TYR A 23 -37.86 12.19 14.07
C TYR A 23 -38.02 12.01 12.55
N SER A 24 -36.99 12.36 11.77
CA SER A 24 -37.01 12.18 10.30
C SER A 24 -35.64 11.89 9.68
N ILE A 25 -34.67 11.40 10.45
CA ILE A 25 -33.36 10.97 9.89
C ILE A 25 -33.19 9.44 9.92
N ALA A 26 -33.90 8.72 10.81
CA ALA A 26 -33.79 7.26 10.89
C ALA A 26 -34.67 6.50 9.87
N SER A 27 -35.71 7.14 9.30
CA SER A 27 -36.66 6.45 8.40
C SER A 27 -36.40 6.68 6.90
N ALA A 28 -35.52 7.61 6.54
CA ALA A 28 -35.08 7.81 5.15
C ALA A 28 -33.90 6.89 4.76
N LEU A 29 -33.13 6.41 5.74
CA LEU A 29 -32.07 5.40 5.53
C LEU A 29 -32.59 3.95 5.49
N ALA A 30 -33.80 3.68 5.98
CA ALA A 30 -34.39 2.34 5.97
C ALA A 30 -35.20 2.02 4.68
N LEU A 31 -35.54 3.04 3.87
CA LEU A 31 -36.35 2.86 2.65
C LEU A 31 -35.54 2.91 1.34
N MET A 32 -34.21 3.13 1.42
CA MET A 32 -33.26 2.79 0.34
C MET A 32 -32.60 1.42 0.54
N GLY A 33 -33.09 0.61 1.50
CA GLY A 33 -32.55 -0.72 1.83
C GLY A 33 -33.40 -1.89 1.36
N ALA A 34 -34.50 -1.66 0.62
CA ALA A 34 -35.44 -2.72 0.23
C ALA A 34 -35.82 -2.62 -1.25
N ALA A 35 -34.82 -2.57 -2.13
CA ALA A 35 -34.94 -2.88 -3.56
C ALA A 35 -33.55 -3.11 -4.18
N SER A 36 -32.80 -4.11 -3.69
CA SER A 36 -31.69 -4.68 -4.46
C SER A 36 -31.99 -6.15 -4.71
N GLN A 37 -32.39 -6.47 -5.93
CA GLN A 37 -32.29 -7.84 -6.43
C GLN A 37 -30.82 -8.28 -6.29
N ALA A 38 -30.61 -9.54 -5.88
CA ALA A 38 -29.31 -10.16 -5.66
C ALA A 38 -28.31 -9.80 -6.77
N GLN A 39 -27.35 -8.93 -6.44
CA GLN A 39 -26.30 -8.43 -7.31
C GLN A 39 -24.96 -8.82 -6.68
N ALA A 40 -23.97 -9.24 -7.48
CA ALA A 40 -22.71 -9.81 -6.98
C ALA A 40 -22.07 -8.92 -5.91
N GLN A 41 -22.08 -9.37 -4.64
CA GLN A 41 -21.58 -8.58 -3.51
C GLN A 41 -20.09 -8.86 -3.29
N PHE A 42 -19.28 -8.49 -4.28
CA PHE A 42 -17.84 -8.52 -4.17
C PHE A 42 -17.34 -7.74 -2.95
N ALA A 43 -16.19 -8.15 -2.40
CA ALA A 43 -15.55 -7.38 -1.35
C ALA A 43 -15.13 -6.00 -1.88
N LYS A 44 -15.67 -4.92 -1.31
CA LYS A 44 -15.35 -3.54 -1.75
C LYS A 44 -13.90 -3.15 -1.51
N THR A 45 -13.27 -3.74 -0.50
CA THR A 45 -11.86 -3.62 -0.15
C THR A 45 -11.28 -5.04 -0.05
N PRO A 46 -10.05 -5.31 -0.55
CA PRO A 46 -9.43 -6.63 -0.42
C PRO A 46 -9.47 -7.10 1.04
N LEU A 47 -9.77 -8.39 1.25
CA LEU A 47 -10.01 -8.93 2.59
C LEU A 47 -8.86 -8.61 3.57
N TYR A 48 -7.60 -8.66 3.12
CA TYR A 48 -6.43 -8.39 3.95
C TYR A 48 -6.18 -6.89 4.23
N LEU A 49 -6.91 -5.98 3.59
CA LEU A 49 -6.80 -4.52 3.75
C LEU A 49 -8.05 -3.90 4.37
N GLN A 50 -8.96 -4.71 4.91
CA GLN A 50 -10.13 -4.22 5.68
C GLN A 50 -9.71 -3.80 7.09
N ASN A 51 -8.70 -2.92 7.15
CA ASN A 51 -8.23 -2.27 8.35
C ASN A 51 -8.83 -0.86 8.37
N GLU A 52 -9.74 -0.62 9.31
CA GLU A 52 -10.35 0.68 9.53
C GLU A 52 -10.20 1.03 11.00
N SER A 53 -9.63 2.21 11.28
CA SER A 53 -9.67 2.81 12.60
C SER A 53 -10.54 4.04 12.50
N GLN A 54 -11.82 3.89 12.86
CA GLN A 54 -12.74 5.01 12.88
C GLN A 54 -12.78 5.56 14.30
N ILE A 55 -12.13 6.71 14.50
CA ILE A 55 -12.29 7.51 15.72
C ILE A 55 -13.65 8.19 15.65
N ILE A 56 -14.58 7.73 16.50
CA ILE A 56 -15.93 8.28 16.67
C ILE A 56 -15.86 9.54 17.53
N GLU A 57 -15.09 9.48 18.62
CA GLU A 57 -14.79 10.63 19.47
C GLU A 57 -13.28 10.65 19.75
N GLN A 58 -12.64 11.80 19.50
CA GLN A 58 -11.21 11.99 19.78
C GLN A 58 -10.90 11.78 21.27
N PRO A 59 -9.66 11.42 21.64
CA PRO A 59 -9.25 11.35 23.03
C PRO A 59 -9.63 12.65 23.75
N LYS A 60 -10.17 12.55 24.97
CA LYS A 60 -10.62 13.73 25.73
C LYS A 60 -9.45 14.64 26.14
N ILE A 61 -8.20 14.17 26.00
CA ILE A 61 -6.99 14.90 26.34
C ILE A 61 -6.62 15.93 25.26
N LYS A 62 -6.67 17.20 25.66
CA LYS A 62 -6.25 18.33 24.82
C LYS A 62 -4.73 18.49 24.85
N HIS A 63 -4.14 18.80 23.70
CA HIS A 63 -2.74 19.23 23.64
C HIS A 63 -2.55 20.59 24.32
N ASN A 64 -1.35 20.81 24.83
CA ASN A 64 -0.96 22.06 25.49
C ASN A 64 -0.29 23.00 24.48
N ILE A 65 -0.75 24.24 24.37
CA ILE A 65 -0.14 25.27 23.51
C ILE A 65 0.24 26.47 24.36
N MET A 66 1.55 26.70 24.50
CA MET A 66 2.12 27.86 25.17
C MET A 66 2.39 28.97 24.17
N PHE A 67 1.59 30.04 24.21
CA PHE A 67 1.97 31.29 23.57
C PHE A 67 3.09 31.94 24.38
N PHE A 68 4.26 32.06 23.77
CA PHE A 68 5.40 32.73 24.35
C PHE A 68 5.68 33.99 23.53
N ILE A 69 5.25 35.14 24.05
CA ILE A 69 5.07 36.34 23.25
C ILE A 69 6.06 37.42 23.67
N ASP A 70 6.78 37.96 22.69
CA ASP A 70 7.57 39.15 22.87
C ASP A 70 6.69 40.35 23.17
N ASN A 71 6.97 40.96 24.31
CA ASN A 71 6.37 42.22 24.75
C ASN A 71 7.45 43.25 25.09
N SER A 72 8.64 43.15 24.50
CA SER A 72 9.73 44.11 24.68
C SER A 72 9.33 45.52 24.23
N GLY A 73 10.11 46.53 24.62
CA GLY A 73 9.83 47.92 24.24
C GLY A 73 9.72 48.15 22.72
N SER A 74 10.42 47.35 21.89
CA SER A 74 10.32 47.43 20.42
C SER A 74 8.94 47.03 19.90
N MET A 75 8.15 46.27 20.66
CA MET A 75 6.77 45.92 20.31
C MET A 75 5.80 47.12 20.38
N GLY A 76 6.23 48.23 20.99
CA GLY A 76 5.49 49.50 20.96
C GLY A 76 5.70 50.30 19.67
N ARG A 77 6.61 49.87 18.79
CA ARG A 77 6.88 50.52 17.51
C ARG A 77 5.77 50.24 16.50
N ASN A 78 5.69 51.08 15.47
CA ASN A 78 4.70 50.94 14.41
C ASN A 78 4.81 49.58 13.71
N ALA A 79 3.66 48.91 13.50
CA ALA A 79 3.62 47.56 12.94
C ALA A 79 4.15 47.45 11.50
N ILE A 80 4.09 48.53 10.72
CA ILE A 80 4.46 48.53 9.30
C ILE A 80 5.89 49.08 9.10
N THR A 81 6.19 50.23 9.70
CA THR A 81 7.44 50.96 9.46
C THR A 81 8.56 50.61 10.45
N GLY A 82 8.23 50.01 11.61
CA GLY A 82 9.21 49.67 12.64
C GLY A 82 9.83 50.87 13.36
N GLY A 83 9.36 52.10 13.11
CA GLY A 83 9.75 53.34 13.78
C GLY A 83 8.83 53.73 14.94
N GLY A 84 8.94 54.97 15.42
CA GLY A 84 8.03 55.52 16.43
C GLY A 84 6.57 55.42 15.97
N ASN A 85 5.65 55.10 16.87
CA ASN A 85 4.24 54.88 16.52
C ASN A 85 3.43 56.19 16.61
N PRO A 86 3.02 56.80 15.48
CA PRO A 86 2.20 58.01 15.51
C PRO A 86 0.77 57.71 16.00
N PRO A 87 0.05 58.72 16.55
CA PRO A 87 -1.34 58.56 16.97
C PRO A 87 -2.24 58.04 15.85
N GLY A 88 -3.08 57.05 16.14
CA GLY A 88 -4.03 56.47 15.17
C GLY A 88 -3.49 55.33 14.31
N GLN A 89 -2.23 54.92 14.49
CA GLN A 89 -1.65 53.73 13.84
C GLN A 89 -1.38 52.61 14.84
N GLU A 90 -1.44 51.36 14.36
CA GLU A 90 -1.27 50.18 15.21
C GLU A 90 0.20 49.91 15.53
N SER A 91 0.49 49.64 16.80
CA SER A 91 1.77 49.12 17.22
C SER A 91 1.90 47.63 16.88
N ARG A 92 3.12 47.10 16.90
CA ARG A 92 3.36 45.65 16.75
C ARG A 92 2.58 44.83 17.80
N MET A 93 2.49 45.34 19.02
CA MET A 93 1.72 44.71 20.09
C MET A 93 0.21 44.70 19.81
N ASP A 94 -0.35 45.78 19.25
CA ASP A 94 -1.79 45.82 18.90
C ASP A 94 -2.15 44.77 17.85
N VAL A 95 -1.31 44.64 16.82
CA VAL A 95 -1.48 43.63 15.77
C VAL A 95 -1.32 42.22 16.32
N THR A 96 -0.36 42.01 17.22
CA THR A 96 -0.13 40.74 17.92
C THR A 96 -1.38 40.30 18.69
N LYS A 97 -1.96 41.20 19.49
CA LYS A 97 -3.18 40.92 20.25
C LYS A 97 -4.34 40.53 19.35
N LYS A 98 -4.53 41.28 18.25
CA LYS A 98 -5.57 40.97 17.25
C LYS A 98 -5.39 39.59 16.63
N ALA A 99 -4.15 39.23 16.26
CA ALA A 99 -3.86 37.93 15.66
C ALA A 99 -4.11 36.77 16.65
N LEU A 100 -3.65 36.89 17.89
CA LEU A 100 -3.87 35.89 18.94
C LEU A 100 -5.36 35.74 19.29
N ASN A 101 -6.10 36.85 19.41
CA ASN A 101 -7.54 36.81 19.66
C ASN A 101 -8.30 36.12 18.52
N LYS A 102 -7.94 36.35 17.25
CA LYS A 102 -8.56 35.64 16.11
C LYS A 102 -8.32 34.12 16.18
N VAL A 103 -7.13 33.70 16.58
CA VAL A 103 -6.80 32.27 16.77
C VAL A 103 -7.62 31.68 17.93
N LEU A 104 -7.67 32.37 19.06
CA LEU A 104 -8.47 31.96 20.22
C LEU A 104 -9.96 31.86 19.87
N ASP A 105 -10.51 32.80 19.08
CA ASP A 105 -11.90 32.79 18.63
C ASP A 105 -12.21 31.61 17.69
N LYS A 106 -11.24 31.21 16.86
CA LYS A 106 -11.41 30.10 15.92
C LYS A 106 -11.27 28.72 16.58
N TYR A 107 -10.32 28.57 17.49
CA TYR A 107 -9.97 27.27 18.07
C TYR A 107 -10.57 27.04 19.47
N GLN A 108 -10.92 28.10 20.21
CA GLN A 108 -11.67 28.06 21.47
C GLN A 108 -11.13 26.98 22.42
N ASP A 109 -11.98 26.06 22.87
CA ASP A 109 -11.64 25.01 23.83
C ASP A 109 -10.92 23.78 23.23
N LYS A 110 -10.48 23.81 21.97
CA LYS A 110 -9.79 22.66 21.34
C LYS A 110 -8.44 22.33 21.98
N PHE A 111 -7.78 23.30 22.61
CA PHE A 111 -6.46 23.16 23.22
C PHE A 111 -6.45 23.66 24.66
N ASN A 112 -5.46 23.22 25.43
CA ASN A 112 -5.15 23.86 26.70
C ASN A 112 -4.20 25.03 26.42
N TRP A 113 -4.62 26.25 26.74
CA TRP A 113 -3.84 27.45 26.43
C TRP A 113 -2.97 27.88 27.61
N GLY A 114 -1.74 28.27 27.30
CA GLY A 114 -0.85 29.00 28.20
C GLY A 114 -0.37 30.29 27.54
N LEU A 115 -0.10 31.32 28.35
CA LEU A 115 0.48 32.57 27.87
C LEU A 115 1.57 33.04 28.82
N GLN A 116 2.76 33.24 28.27
CA GLN A 116 3.90 33.86 28.93
C GLN A 116 4.47 34.94 28.04
N ALA A 117 4.95 36.01 28.67
CA ALA A 117 5.64 37.08 27.98
C ALA A 117 7.14 37.06 28.29
N LEU A 118 7.94 37.72 27.45
CA LEU A 118 9.36 37.91 27.71
C LEU A 118 9.61 38.73 28.98
N VAL A 119 8.79 39.76 29.22
CA VAL A 119 8.90 40.66 30.37
C VAL A 119 7.59 40.66 31.15
N ASN A 120 7.67 40.33 32.45
CA ASN A 120 6.52 40.20 33.35
C ASN A 120 6.34 41.44 34.25
N THR A 121 6.78 42.61 33.79
CA THR A 121 6.68 43.89 34.52
C THR A 121 6.25 45.02 33.59
N GLU A 122 5.38 45.92 34.09
CA GLU A 122 5.01 47.15 33.38
C GLU A 122 5.81 48.34 33.87
N ASN A 123 6.32 49.13 32.93
CA ASN A 123 6.97 50.41 33.22
C ASN A 123 5.98 51.35 33.92
N ASN A 124 6.37 51.86 35.09
CA ASN A 124 5.71 53.04 35.65
C ASN A 124 6.35 54.28 35.04
N PHE A 125 5.72 54.87 34.01
CA PHE A 125 6.25 56.07 33.34
C PHE A 125 6.40 57.28 34.29
N SER A 126 5.83 57.22 35.49
CA SER A 126 5.93 58.26 36.52
C SER A 126 7.09 58.05 37.50
N ASN A 127 7.77 56.89 37.46
CA ASN A 127 8.87 56.57 38.37
C ASN A 127 9.92 55.64 37.73
N PRO A 128 11.15 56.12 37.47
CA PRO A 128 12.21 55.33 36.81
C PRO A 128 12.86 54.27 37.70
N ASP A 129 12.40 54.11 38.96
CA ASP A 129 12.88 53.07 39.87
C ASP A 129 12.29 51.68 39.51
N PRO A 130 13.12 50.74 39.03
CA PRO A 130 12.67 49.41 38.63
C PRO A 130 12.04 48.58 39.76
N THR A 131 12.33 48.92 41.02
CA THR A 131 11.76 48.23 42.19
C THR A 131 10.29 48.60 42.44
N LYS A 132 9.78 49.63 41.74
CA LYS A 132 8.40 50.13 41.82
C LYS A 132 7.55 49.76 40.60
N HIS A 133 8.05 48.89 39.73
CA HIS A 133 7.31 48.39 38.57
C HIS A 133 6.20 47.42 39.00
N THR A 134 5.06 47.45 38.31
CA THR A 134 3.95 46.53 38.60
C THR A 134 4.24 45.18 37.98
N LYS A 135 4.29 44.14 38.81
CA LYS A 135 4.48 42.74 38.40
C LYS A 135 3.21 42.21 37.73
N LYS A 136 3.28 41.76 36.48
CA LYS A 136 2.20 41.10 35.74
C LYS A 136 2.51 39.62 35.56
N ASN A 137 1.66 38.76 36.12
CA ASN A 137 1.65 37.34 35.80
C ASN A 137 0.57 37.10 34.74
N TYR A 138 0.97 36.65 33.55
CA TYR A 138 0.02 36.30 32.49
C TYR A 138 -0.58 34.91 32.74
N THR A 139 0.24 33.93 33.15
CA THR A 139 -0.18 32.68 33.78
C THR A 139 0.84 32.31 34.87
N ASN A 140 0.45 31.68 35.97
CA ASN A 140 1.40 31.11 36.94
C ASN A 140 1.56 29.59 36.70
N SER A 141 2.47 28.91 37.41
CA SER A 141 2.71 27.48 37.20
C SER A 141 1.50 26.58 37.49
N GLU A 142 0.56 27.02 38.32
CA GLU A 142 -0.67 26.28 38.67
C GLU A 142 -1.84 26.55 37.72
N GLU A 143 -1.90 27.73 37.09
CA GLU A 143 -2.94 28.17 36.16
C GLU A 143 -2.63 27.90 34.69
N THR A 144 -1.34 27.67 34.36
CA THR A 144 -0.89 27.39 33.00
C THR A 144 -1.57 26.12 32.48
N PHE A 145 -2.16 26.19 31.27
CA PHE A 145 -2.94 25.12 30.62
C PHE A 145 -4.27 24.75 31.32
N ASN A 146 -4.69 25.53 32.32
CA ASN A 146 -6.00 25.41 32.95
C ASN A 146 -6.85 26.69 32.79
N THR A 147 -6.38 27.62 31.95
CA THR A 147 -7.05 28.90 31.68
C THR A 147 -8.00 28.76 30.49
N SER A 148 -9.27 29.16 30.65
CA SER A 148 -10.24 29.13 29.54
C SER A 148 -9.83 30.07 28.41
N TRP A 149 -10.24 29.78 27.17
CA TRP A 149 -9.90 30.66 26.03
C TRP A 149 -10.43 32.09 26.21
N VAL A 150 -11.56 32.28 26.89
CA VAL A 150 -12.13 33.61 27.21
C VAL A 150 -11.23 34.38 28.19
N GLN A 151 -10.76 33.71 29.24
CA GLN A 151 -9.78 34.31 30.16
C GLN A 151 -8.45 34.57 29.45
N MET A 152 -8.05 33.69 28.52
CA MET A 152 -6.85 33.87 27.71
C MET A 152 -6.90 35.14 26.86
N LYS A 153 -8.06 35.47 26.28
CA LYS A 153 -8.25 36.76 25.57
C LYS A 153 -8.04 37.96 26.50
N THR A 154 -8.55 37.89 27.73
CA THR A 154 -8.35 38.94 28.74
C THR A 154 -6.86 39.15 29.05
N LEU A 155 -6.10 38.05 29.14
CA LEU A 155 -4.66 38.09 29.38
C LEU A 155 -3.89 38.64 28.17
N VAL A 156 -4.28 38.25 26.95
CA VAL A 156 -3.72 38.77 25.69
C VAL A 156 -3.96 40.29 25.59
N ASP A 157 -5.18 40.74 25.85
CA ASP A 157 -5.54 42.16 25.80
C ASP A 157 -4.78 42.99 26.84
N GLY A 158 -4.47 42.37 27.98
CA GLY A 158 -3.69 42.96 29.06
C GLY A 158 -2.17 43.08 28.80
N MET A 159 -1.63 42.56 27.69
CA MET A 159 -0.20 42.67 27.37
C MET A 159 0.21 44.12 27.05
N SER A 160 1.40 44.55 27.44
CA SER A 160 1.92 45.87 27.09
C SER A 160 3.43 45.81 26.74
N PRO A 161 3.91 46.67 25.84
CA PRO A 161 5.34 46.78 25.52
C PRO A 161 6.15 47.31 26.70
N SER A 162 7.19 46.59 27.11
CA SER A 162 8.03 46.91 28.27
C SER A 162 9.37 46.16 28.23
N GLY A 163 10.43 46.80 28.70
CA GLY A 163 11.73 46.15 28.94
C GLY A 163 12.49 45.66 27.70
N TYR A 164 13.32 44.64 27.91
CA TYR A 164 14.28 44.08 26.97
C TYR A 164 13.80 42.74 26.38
N THR A 165 14.64 42.04 25.60
CA THR A 165 14.28 40.81 24.88
C THR A 165 15.06 39.58 25.40
N PRO A 166 14.86 39.14 26.66
CA PRO A 166 15.59 38.01 27.28
C PRO A 166 15.08 36.63 26.81
N ALA A 167 15.00 36.43 25.49
CA ALA A 167 14.32 35.30 24.86
C ALA A 167 14.80 33.92 25.37
N THR A 168 16.11 33.66 25.37
CA THR A 168 16.67 32.35 25.75
C THR A 168 16.44 32.02 27.22
N ARG A 169 16.74 32.97 28.12
CA ARG A 169 16.55 32.79 29.55
C ARG A 169 15.09 32.48 29.88
N ARG A 170 14.19 33.31 29.33
CA ARG A 170 12.75 33.18 29.58
C ARG A 170 12.18 31.91 28.96
N TYR A 171 12.67 31.51 27.79
CA TYR A 171 12.29 30.23 27.20
C TYR A 171 12.61 29.06 28.15
N TYR A 172 13.82 29.00 28.70
CA TYR A 172 14.20 27.99 29.69
C TYR A 172 13.29 28.04 30.93
N GLU A 173 13.04 29.23 31.47
CA GLU A 173 12.18 29.41 32.64
C GLU A 173 10.74 28.94 32.38
N VAL A 174 10.17 29.28 31.22
CA VAL A 174 8.80 28.88 30.83
C VAL A 174 8.72 27.36 30.62
N VAL A 175 9.69 26.78 29.91
CA VAL A 175 9.68 25.33 29.67
C VAL A 175 9.86 24.55 30.97
N ALA A 176 10.80 24.95 31.82
CA ALA A 176 11.11 24.26 33.07
C ALA A 176 9.97 24.37 34.11
N SER A 177 9.35 25.54 34.23
CA SER A 177 8.32 25.77 35.26
C SER A 177 6.90 25.45 34.82
N ALA A 178 6.61 25.48 33.52
CA ALA A 178 5.24 25.46 33.03
C ALA A 178 4.98 24.41 31.93
N VAL A 179 5.90 24.20 30.99
CA VAL A 179 5.66 23.26 29.87
C VAL A 179 5.95 21.81 30.27
N MET A 180 7.16 21.50 30.70
CA MET A 180 7.55 20.13 31.06
C MET A 180 6.72 19.54 32.22
N PRO A 181 6.42 20.29 33.30
CA PRO A 181 5.68 19.74 34.44
C PRO A 181 4.19 19.44 34.15
N ASN A 182 3.61 20.07 33.12
CA ASN A 182 2.18 19.95 32.82
C ASN A 182 1.84 18.90 31.74
N ILE A 183 2.81 18.09 31.34
CA ILE A 183 2.56 16.89 30.52
C ILE A 183 2.03 15.81 31.48
N LYS A 184 0.73 15.53 31.40
CA LYS A 184 0.04 14.62 32.35
C LYS A 184 -0.28 13.25 31.77
N TYR A 185 -0.39 13.14 30.46
CA TYR A 185 -0.81 11.92 29.76
C TYR A 185 0.12 11.56 28.63
N ARG A 186 0.33 10.26 28.36
CA ARG A 186 1.27 9.79 27.32
C ARG A 186 0.90 10.24 25.89
N CYS A 187 -0.39 10.43 25.64
CA CYS A 187 -0.94 10.98 24.39
C CYS A 187 -0.94 12.52 24.32
N GLN A 188 -0.57 13.22 25.40
CA GLN A 188 -0.62 14.67 25.47
C GLN A 188 0.67 15.30 24.96
N LYS A 189 0.63 15.87 23.76
CA LYS A 189 1.73 16.70 23.25
C LYS A 189 1.67 18.13 23.80
N SER A 190 2.84 18.76 23.86
CA SER A 190 2.99 20.15 24.27
C SER A 190 3.76 20.94 23.21
N TYR A 191 3.29 22.15 22.95
CA TYR A 191 3.81 23.02 21.89
C TYR A 191 4.13 24.39 22.47
N VAL A 192 5.23 25.00 22.00
CA VAL A 192 5.59 26.39 22.32
C VAL A 192 5.55 27.19 21.02
N VAL A 193 4.75 28.25 20.99
CA VAL A 193 4.71 29.19 19.87
C VAL A 193 5.36 30.48 20.33
N MET A 194 6.63 30.64 19.95
CA MET A 194 7.45 31.81 20.30
C MET A 194 7.33 32.86 19.21
N MET A 195 6.81 34.05 19.53
CA MET A 195 6.77 35.17 18.59
C MET A 195 7.66 36.31 19.09
N SER A 196 8.52 36.85 18.22
CA SER A 196 9.38 37.98 18.52
C SER A 196 9.66 38.86 17.31
N ASP A 197 9.95 40.14 17.55
CA ASP A 197 10.45 41.06 16.52
C ASP A 197 11.98 41.04 16.39
N GLY A 198 12.63 40.15 17.15
CA GLY A 198 13.80 39.39 16.72
C GLY A 198 15.14 40.06 16.96
N ASP A 199 15.51 40.28 18.22
CA ASP A 199 16.91 40.35 18.64
C ASP A 199 17.02 39.99 20.13
N ALA A 200 17.34 38.73 20.43
CA ALA A 200 17.58 38.30 21.80
C ALA A 200 18.73 39.08 22.44
N ASN A 201 18.62 39.40 23.73
CA ASN A 201 19.62 40.15 24.48
C ASN A 201 19.46 39.91 25.99
N PHE A 202 20.26 40.61 26.80
CA PHE A 202 20.11 40.66 28.26
C PHE A 202 20.48 39.37 29.00
N SER A 203 21.18 38.41 28.38
CA SER A 203 21.76 37.26 29.09
C SER A 203 23.02 37.61 29.90
N CYS A 204 23.64 38.76 29.64
CA CYS A 204 24.84 39.25 30.33
C CYS A 204 24.87 40.78 30.46
N ASN A 205 25.85 41.31 31.19
CA ASN A 205 26.07 42.75 31.36
C ASN A 205 27.55 43.06 31.69
N HIS A 206 28.07 44.19 31.21
CA HIS A 206 29.35 44.75 31.63
C HIS A 206 29.14 46.11 32.28
N ASP A 207 29.65 46.32 33.49
CA ASP A 207 29.78 47.68 34.05
C ASP A 207 31.22 48.21 33.91
N ARG A 208 31.51 49.42 34.39
CA ARG A 208 32.84 50.06 34.27
C ARG A 208 33.98 49.28 34.94
N THR A 209 33.68 48.27 35.77
CA THR A 209 34.65 47.59 36.64
C THR A 209 34.53 46.06 36.66
N SER A 210 33.44 45.45 36.17
CA SER A 210 33.19 44.01 36.29
C SER A 210 32.12 43.44 35.33
N PHE A 211 32.29 42.16 34.99
CA PHE A 211 31.33 41.35 34.25
C PHE A 211 30.24 40.78 35.17
N HIS A 212 28.98 40.84 34.74
CA HIS A 212 27.83 40.24 35.42
C HIS A 212 27.05 39.31 34.49
N TYR A 213 26.86 38.06 34.90
CA TYR A 213 25.93 37.15 34.23
C TYR A 213 24.48 37.47 34.64
N ARG A 214 23.57 37.54 33.66
CA ARG A 214 22.12 37.69 33.89
C ARG A 214 21.33 36.42 33.59
N PHE A 215 21.96 35.47 32.88
CA PHE A 215 21.51 34.10 32.70
C PHE A 215 22.68 33.15 32.98
N ASN A 216 22.67 32.52 34.16
CA ASN A 216 23.67 31.53 34.57
C ASN A 216 23.03 30.14 34.65
N TYR A 217 22.95 29.48 33.49
CA TYR A 217 22.34 28.17 33.33
C TYR A 217 23.07 27.07 34.13
N ASP A 218 24.41 27.00 34.05
CA ASP A 218 25.20 25.92 34.68
C ASP A 218 25.55 26.16 36.15
N GLY A 219 25.49 27.41 36.63
CA GLY A 219 25.74 27.72 38.04
C GLY A 219 27.22 27.67 38.46
N ASN A 220 28.16 27.85 37.52
CA ASN A 220 29.61 27.58 37.59
C ASN A 220 30.42 28.08 38.79
N ASN A 221 29.85 28.86 39.73
CA ASN A 221 30.61 29.49 40.82
C ASN A 221 29.83 29.58 42.16
N GLY A 222 28.85 28.70 42.41
CA GLY A 222 28.08 28.67 43.68
C GLY A 222 27.16 29.88 43.94
N ARG A 223 27.28 30.94 43.15
CA ARG A 223 26.37 32.09 43.08
C ARG A 223 25.46 31.92 41.86
N ARG A 224 24.17 31.60 42.06
CA ARG A 224 23.16 31.64 41.01
C ARG A 224 22.50 33.02 41.05
N ASN A 225 22.71 33.81 40.00
CA ASN A 225 22.28 35.19 39.77
C ASN A 225 22.69 36.27 40.81
N SER A 226 23.08 37.46 40.33
CA SER A 226 23.25 38.65 41.18
C SER A 226 21.90 39.15 41.71
N ASN A 227 21.86 40.04 42.70
CA ASN A 227 20.63 40.57 43.32
C ASN A 227 19.81 41.54 42.44
N TYR A 228 20.23 41.83 41.20
CA TYR A 228 19.58 42.78 40.28
C TYR A 228 18.40 42.27 39.39
N PRO A 229 18.08 40.96 39.24
CA PRO A 229 16.97 40.47 38.41
C PRO A 229 15.56 40.68 38.97
N SER A 230 15.41 40.94 40.28
CA SER A 230 14.09 41.00 40.95
C SER A 230 13.22 42.19 40.52
N ALA A 231 13.82 43.18 39.86
CA ALA A 231 13.19 44.42 39.42
C ALA A 231 12.35 44.29 38.13
N TYR A 232 12.67 43.35 37.24
CA TYR A 232 12.00 43.22 35.93
C TYR A 232 11.23 41.89 35.76
N PHE A 233 11.38 40.95 36.70
CA PHE A 233 10.85 39.59 36.58
C PHE A 233 10.27 39.09 37.91
N ASN A 234 9.30 38.17 37.83
CA ASN A 234 8.52 37.71 38.99
C ASN A 234 9.13 36.54 39.78
N TYR A 235 10.37 36.14 39.48
CA TYR A 235 10.96 34.95 40.09
C TYR A 235 11.93 35.28 41.21
N GLU A 236 11.85 34.50 42.29
CA GLU A 236 12.71 34.63 43.47
C GLU A 236 14.16 34.18 43.19
N ALA A 237 15.10 34.63 44.02
CA ALA A 237 16.52 34.30 43.89
C ALA A 237 16.80 32.79 43.95
N ASP A 238 15.95 32.03 44.66
CA ASP A 238 16.06 30.58 44.80
C ASP A 238 15.31 29.77 43.73
N LEU A 239 14.67 30.41 42.72
CA LEU A 239 13.86 29.71 41.70
C LEU A 239 14.59 28.54 41.05
N TYR A 240 15.84 28.74 40.63
CA TYR A 240 16.62 27.72 39.94
C TYR A 240 16.99 26.53 40.85
N ARG A 241 16.76 26.64 42.17
CA ARG A 241 16.94 25.56 43.15
C ARG A 241 15.65 24.77 43.41
N THR A 242 14.54 25.17 42.80
CA THR A 242 13.29 24.39 42.88
C THR A 242 13.38 23.13 42.01
N GLU A 243 12.62 22.10 42.40
CA GLU A 243 12.66 20.79 41.73
C GLU A 243 12.45 20.88 40.21
N PRO A 244 11.46 21.64 39.66
CA PRO A 244 11.26 21.71 38.21
C PRO A 244 12.50 22.16 37.42
N PHE A 245 13.28 23.10 37.98
CA PHE A 245 14.50 23.61 37.35
C PHE A 245 15.68 22.65 37.53
N ILE A 246 15.75 21.91 38.64
CA ILE A 246 16.74 20.84 38.83
C ILE A 246 16.48 19.71 37.84
N THR A 247 15.23 19.29 37.67
CA THR A 247 14.83 18.27 36.69
C THR A 247 15.13 18.73 35.27
N ALA A 248 14.76 19.97 34.92
CA ALA A 248 15.04 20.54 33.60
C ALA A 248 16.56 20.60 33.32
N TYR A 249 17.37 21.05 34.28
CA TYR A 249 18.83 21.07 34.13
C TYR A 249 19.41 19.66 33.90
N LYS A 250 18.98 18.66 34.66
CA LYS A 250 19.38 17.25 34.44
C LYS A 250 18.97 16.75 33.05
N TYR A 251 17.79 17.14 32.59
CA TYR A 251 17.28 16.77 31.28
C TYR A 251 18.11 17.40 30.15
N PHE A 252 18.34 18.71 30.20
CA PHE A 252 19.05 19.48 29.19
C PHE A 252 20.56 19.28 29.22
N GLY A 253 21.12 18.92 30.37
CA GLY A 253 22.54 18.68 30.55
C GLY A 253 23.35 19.97 30.52
N GLU A 254 24.66 19.81 30.63
CA GLU A 254 25.60 20.91 30.83
C GLU A 254 25.83 21.70 29.53
N SER A 255 25.97 23.02 29.61
CA SER A 255 26.34 23.80 28.44
C SER A 255 27.85 23.69 28.14
N PRO A 256 28.29 24.01 26.91
CA PRO A 256 29.71 24.08 26.57
C PRO A 256 30.53 25.07 27.41
N MET A 257 29.85 25.96 28.15
CA MET A 257 30.46 27.01 28.97
C MET A 257 30.50 26.63 30.46
N LYS A 258 30.09 25.43 30.88
CA LYS A 258 30.09 25.00 32.29
C LYS A 258 31.45 25.16 32.99
N TYR A 259 32.55 24.99 32.24
CA TYR A 259 33.89 25.04 32.81
C TYR A 259 34.58 26.39 32.61
N PHE A 260 33.85 27.39 32.12
CA PHE A 260 34.44 28.72 31.90
C PHE A 260 34.60 29.48 33.20
N ASP A 261 35.75 30.13 33.35
CA ASP A 261 35.96 31.10 34.41
C ASP A 261 35.18 32.43 34.13
N PRO A 262 35.06 33.34 35.12
CA PRO A 262 34.35 34.60 34.93
C PRO A 262 34.89 35.49 33.79
N TYR A 263 36.18 35.40 33.46
CA TYR A 263 36.81 36.16 32.39
C TYR A 263 36.45 35.56 31.01
N GLU A 264 36.51 34.24 30.88
CA GLU A 264 36.08 33.51 29.68
C GLU A 264 34.58 33.72 29.39
N LEU A 265 33.73 33.69 30.43
CA LEU A 265 32.32 34.05 30.30
C LEU A 265 32.14 35.51 29.87
N GLY A 266 32.93 36.44 30.45
CA GLY A 266 32.94 37.85 30.09
C GLY A 266 33.27 38.11 28.62
N ASN A 267 34.17 37.31 28.03
CA ASN A 267 34.54 37.38 26.61
C ASN A 267 33.40 37.00 25.65
N THR A 268 32.40 36.25 26.13
CA THR A 268 31.19 35.95 25.35
C THR A 268 30.19 37.10 25.35
N CYS A 269 30.32 38.08 26.25
CA CYS A 269 29.41 39.21 26.35
C CYS A 269 29.86 40.37 25.45
N ARG A 270 28.96 40.85 24.60
CA ARG A 270 29.20 41.89 23.59
C ARG A 270 28.23 43.05 23.74
N ASP A 271 28.66 44.22 23.31
CA ASP A 271 27.85 45.44 23.32
C ASP A 271 27.01 45.56 22.05
N LYS A 272 25.73 45.91 22.20
CA LYS A 272 24.87 46.35 21.09
C LYS A 272 24.78 47.89 21.06
N LYS A 273 24.36 48.46 19.93
CA LYS A 273 23.87 49.86 19.89
C LYS A 273 22.78 50.04 20.96
N GLU A 274 22.78 51.20 21.64
CA GLU A 274 21.84 51.58 22.72
C GLU A 274 22.15 51.03 24.13
N GLY A 275 23.37 50.53 24.39
CA GLY A 275 23.82 50.22 25.76
C GLY A 275 23.24 48.93 26.35
N VAL A 276 22.80 48.00 25.50
CA VAL A 276 22.27 46.68 25.88
C VAL A 276 23.29 45.62 25.51
N HIS A 277 23.67 44.77 26.46
CA HIS A 277 24.63 43.69 26.23
C HIS A 277 23.93 42.38 25.83
N TYR A 278 24.61 41.58 25.04
CA TYR A 278 24.15 40.26 24.61
C TYR A 278 25.27 39.23 24.68
N SER A 279 24.91 37.98 24.93
CA SER A 279 25.85 36.85 24.87
C SER A 279 25.97 36.33 23.44
N SER A 280 27.20 36.18 22.94
CA SER A 280 27.48 35.57 21.65
C SER A 280 27.04 34.11 21.56
N PHE A 281 26.77 33.43 22.68
CA PHE A 281 26.20 32.09 22.71
C PHE A 281 24.71 32.08 23.08
N TRP A 282 24.30 32.72 24.18
CA TRP A 282 22.91 32.64 24.64
C TRP A 282 21.95 33.54 23.86
N ASP A 283 22.40 34.61 23.24
CA ASP A 283 21.52 35.59 22.59
C ASP A 283 21.68 35.60 21.06
N THR A 284 22.35 34.61 20.48
CA THR A 284 22.55 34.49 19.02
C THR A 284 22.35 33.06 18.53
N ALA A 285 22.35 32.90 17.20
CA ALA A 285 22.28 31.61 16.52
C ALA A 285 23.62 30.85 16.49
N ASN A 286 24.68 31.39 17.10
CA ASN A 286 26.03 30.83 16.97
C ASN A 286 26.16 29.47 17.67
N ARG A 287 26.98 28.61 17.08
CA ARG A 287 27.41 27.35 17.71
C ARG A 287 28.69 27.56 18.48
N TYR A 288 28.85 26.83 19.58
CA TYR A 288 30.11 26.74 20.29
C TYR A 288 30.48 25.26 20.46
N ARG A 289 31.67 24.88 19.98
CA ARG A 289 32.16 23.48 19.98
C ARG A 289 31.14 22.48 19.40
N GLY A 290 30.45 22.86 18.33
CA GLY A 290 29.44 22.02 17.67
C GLY A 290 28.08 21.96 18.36
N VAL A 291 27.92 22.57 19.54
CA VAL A 291 26.65 22.67 20.26
C VAL A 291 25.92 23.96 19.89
N GLU A 292 24.62 23.87 19.64
CA GLU A 292 23.77 25.02 19.33
C GLU A 292 23.65 25.97 20.52
N GLY A 293 23.78 27.28 20.26
CA GLY A 293 23.53 28.34 21.22
C GLY A 293 22.07 28.78 21.27
N GLY A 294 21.78 29.71 22.18
CA GLY A 294 20.47 30.34 22.30
C GLY A 294 19.32 29.38 22.62
N MET A 295 18.13 29.70 22.12
CA MET A 295 16.93 28.88 22.33
C MET A 295 17.06 27.47 21.75
N ALA A 296 17.86 27.31 20.69
CA ALA A 296 18.09 26.02 20.01
C ALA A 296 18.73 24.97 20.92
N PHE A 297 19.54 25.39 21.90
CA PHE A 297 20.09 24.50 22.93
C PHE A 297 18.99 23.70 23.65
N PHE A 298 17.83 24.34 23.86
CA PHE A 298 16.68 23.76 24.56
C PHE A 298 15.68 23.14 23.58
N SER A 299 15.20 23.91 22.60
CA SER A 299 14.09 23.50 21.72
C SER A 299 14.39 22.28 20.84
N ARG A 300 15.66 22.10 20.41
CA ARG A 300 16.07 20.92 19.64
C ARG A 300 16.08 19.66 20.48
N LYS A 301 16.50 19.78 21.74
CA LYS A 301 16.54 18.64 22.66
C LYS A 301 15.14 18.19 23.04
N LEU A 302 14.24 19.14 23.28
CA LEU A 302 12.82 18.91 23.54
C LEU A 302 12.08 18.16 22.42
N ASP A 303 12.46 18.34 21.15
CA ASP A 303 11.81 17.67 20.00
C ASP A 303 12.19 16.19 19.87
N VAL A 304 13.34 15.79 20.43
CA VAL A 304 13.93 14.46 20.16
C VAL A 304 14.08 13.59 21.40
N LYS A 305 14.39 14.20 22.55
CA LYS A 305 14.64 13.47 23.80
C LYS A 305 13.36 13.38 24.59
N ASP A 306 13.02 12.18 25.00
CA ASP A 306 11.84 11.91 25.79
C ASP A 306 11.92 12.55 27.19
N ILE A 307 10.87 13.31 27.56
CA ILE A 307 10.76 14.03 28.83
C ILE A 307 10.30 13.08 29.95
N LYS A 308 9.49 12.07 29.62
CA LYS A 308 8.83 11.16 30.58
C LYS A 308 9.08 9.72 30.19
N THR A 309 9.63 8.91 31.08
CA THR A 309 9.93 7.50 30.76
C THR A 309 9.39 6.56 31.82
N ALA A 310 9.05 5.33 31.48
CA ALA A 310 8.60 4.33 32.46
C ALA A 310 9.69 4.04 33.52
N ALA A 311 10.96 4.15 33.14
CA ALA A 311 12.08 3.97 34.05
C ALA A 311 12.15 5.02 35.17
N VAL A 312 11.69 6.25 34.89
CA VAL A 312 11.79 7.40 35.82
C VAL A 312 10.43 7.74 36.44
N ASP A 313 9.41 7.90 35.60
CA ASP A 313 8.08 8.41 35.97
C ASP A 313 7.03 7.29 36.13
N ARG A 314 7.35 6.06 35.71
CA ARG A 314 6.52 4.85 35.76
C ARG A 314 5.25 4.90 34.92
N VAL A 315 4.26 5.71 35.32
CA VAL A 315 2.93 5.75 34.71
C VAL A 315 2.40 7.19 34.58
N ASP A 316 1.54 7.41 33.60
CA ASP A 316 0.84 8.66 33.36
C ASP A 316 -0.32 8.87 34.34
N ALA A 317 -1.02 10.01 34.24
CA ALA A 317 -2.14 10.33 35.13
C ALA A 317 -3.36 9.40 34.95
N ALA A 318 -3.40 8.57 33.90
CA ALA A 318 -4.40 7.51 33.70
C ALA A 318 -3.92 6.16 34.26
N GLY A 319 -2.71 6.07 34.81
CA GLY A 319 -2.15 4.85 35.41
C GLY A 319 -1.50 3.90 34.39
N VAL A 320 -1.22 4.36 33.17
CA VAL A 320 -0.60 3.57 32.10
C VAL A 320 0.86 3.97 31.90
N SER A 321 1.73 3.05 31.50
CA SER A 321 3.15 3.30 31.25
C SER A 321 3.39 4.52 30.33
N TRP A 322 4.37 5.36 30.68
CA TRP A 322 4.81 6.48 29.83
C TRP A 322 5.43 6.03 28.50
N ASP A 323 6.05 4.84 28.47
CA ASP A 323 6.62 4.27 27.24
C ASP A 323 5.53 3.67 26.31
N GLY A 324 4.25 3.92 26.62
CA GLY A 324 3.10 3.35 25.94
C GLY A 324 2.80 1.92 26.37
N ASN A 325 1.68 1.40 25.86
CA ASN A 325 1.29 0.00 25.99
C ASN A 325 0.67 -0.47 24.65
N PRO A 326 1.40 -1.26 23.85
CA PRO A 326 0.97 -1.65 22.51
C PRO A 326 -0.30 -2.51 22.46
N ASN A 327 -0.76 -3.04 23.60
CA ASN A 327 -1.99 -3.82 23.70
C ASN A 327 -3.25 -2.97 23.90
N ILE A 328 -3.10 -1.71 24.32
CA ILE A 328 -4.22 -0.78 24.56
C ILE A 328 -4.14 0.49 23.72
N ASP A 329 -2.93 0.95 23.36
CA ASP A 329 -2.74 2.17 22.57
C ASP A 329 -3.18 1.96 21.11
N PRO A 330 -3.71 3.01 20.43
CA PRO A 330 -4.09 2.93 19.03
C PRO A 330 -2.91 2.50 18.13
N LYS A 331 -3.12 1.45 17.32
CA LYS A 331 -2.12 1.01 16.34
C LYS A 331 -1.75 2.16 15.38
N GLY A 332 -0.45 2.35 15.17
CA GLY A 332 0.07 3.39 14.27
C GLY A 332 0.35 4.74 14.94
N VAL A 333 0.10 4.89 16.25
CA VAL A 333 0.48 6.09 17.01
C VAL A 333 1.56 5.73 18.04
N ASP A 334 2.65 6.49 18.05
CA ASP A 334 3.74 6.31 19.01
C ASP A 334 3.54 7.20 20.23
N TYR A 335 3.10 6.60 21.34
CA TYR A 335 3.00 7.25 22.65
C TYR A 335 4.25 7.05 23.51
N SER A 336 5.30 6.38 23.00
CA SER A 336 6.50 6.07 23.79
C SER A 336 7.42 7.27 24.04
N LYS A 337 7.07 8.46 23.53
CA LYS A 337 7.88 9.68 23.70
C LYS A 337 7.02 10.91 23.95
N GLN A 338 7.36 11.63 25.02
CA GLN A 338 6.80 12.93 25.34
C GLN A 338 7.79 14.03 24.98
N THR A 339 7.57 14.63 23.82
CA THR A 339 8.40 15.71 23.28
C THR A 339 7.66 17.04 23.32
N VAL A 340 8.42 18.14 23.28
CA VAL A 340 7.88 19.51 23.14
C VAL A 340 8.36 20.10 21.83
N GLN A 341 7.42 20.56 21.00
CA GLN A 341 7.72 21.15 19.71
C GLN A 341 7.60 22.67 19.77
N THR A 342 8.60 23.35 19.23
CA THR A 342 8.68 24.81 19.26
C THR A 342 8.62 25.38 17.86
N PHE A 343 7.62 26.23 17.64
CA PHE A 343 7.46 27.06 16.46
C PHE A 343 7.92 28.48 16.79
N THR A 344 8.54 29.13 15.81
CA THR A 344 8.96 30.53 15.95
C THR A 344 8.30 31.40 14.89
N VAL A 345 7.92 32.61 15.28
CA VAL A 345 7.35 33.60 14.37
C VAL A 345 8.14 34.89 14.48
N GLY A 346 8.77 35.30 13.38
CA GLY A 346 9.42 36.60 13.25
C GLY A 346 8.41 37.64 12.79
N PHE A 347 8.27 38.76 13.50
CA PHE A 347 7.26 39.77 13.18
C PHE A 347 7.82 41.16 12.84
N GLY A 348 7.44 41.67 11.67
CA GLY A 348 7.70 43.03 11.19
C GLY A 348 8.94 43.19 10.31
N ASN A 349 8.96 44.25 9.49
CA ASN A 349 10.04 44.54 8.52
C ASN A 349 11.39 45.00 9.13
N GLY A 350 11.52 44.96 10.46
CA GLY A 350 12.70 45.48 11.18
C GLY A 350 13.51 44.41 11.91
N ILE A 351 13.21 43.12 11.69
CA ILE A 351 13.98 42.02 12.27
C ILE A 351 15.41 42.02 11.70
N SER A 352 16.41 41.90 12.56
CA SER A 352 17.79 41.83 12.09
C SER A 352 18.08 40.46 11.45
N PRO A 353 19.01 40.35 10.49
CA PRO A 353 19.42 39.04 9.97
C PRO A 353 19.91 38.08 11.07
N ALA A 354 20.53 38.60 12.13
CA ALA A 354 20.99 37.80 13.26
C ALA A 354 19.82 37.29 14.11
N GLY A 355 18.80 38.12 14.31
CA GLY A 355 17.58 37.77 15.02
C GLY A 355 16.68 36.81 14.28
N GLU A 356 16.56 36.96 12.96
CA GLU A 356 15.88 35.99 12.10
C GLU A 356 16.56 34.63 12.20
N GLN A 357 17.90 34.57 12.07
CA GLN A 357 18.64 33.33 12.23
C GLN A 357 18.49 32.73 13.64
N TYR A 358 18.41 33.57 14.68
CA TYR A 358 18.15 33.12 16.04
C TYR A 358 16.77 32.44 16.16
N LEU A 359 15.73 33.02 15.54
CA LEU A 359 14.39 32.42 15.54
C LEU A 359 14.30 31.16 14.67
N ILE A 360 14.93 31.13 13.49
CA ILE A 360 15.01 29.95 12.63
C ILE A 360 15.62 28.77 13.39
N ARG A 361 16.77 28.99 14.04
CA ARG A 361 17.43 27.92 14.81
C ARG A 361 16.69 27.59 16.10
N GLY A 362 16.07 28.59 16.70
CA GLY A 362 15.30 28.48 17.93
C GLY A 362 14.03 27.64 17.78
N ALA A 363 13.46 27.51 16.58
CA ALA A 363 12.45 26.50 16.32
C ALA A 363 13.02 25.09 16.50
N SER A 364 12.18 24.11 16.85
CA SER A 364 12.60 22.71 16.94
C SER A 364 13.11 22.17 15.60
N ARG A 365 12.66 22.74 14.46
CA ARG A 365 13.13 22.44 13.11
C ARG A 365 13.22 23.72 12.30
N ASP A 366 14.21 23.83 11.42
CA ASP A 366 14.47 25.08 10.67
C ASP A 366 13.25 25.50 9.83
N GLY A 367 12.50 24.53 9.29
CA GLY A 367 11.28 24.77 8.51
C GLY A 367 10.04 25.15 9.34
N TRP A 368 10.17 25.29 10.66
CA TRP A 368 9.10 25.68 11.59
C TRP A 368 9.21 27.13 12.08
N TYR A 369 10.03 27.92 11.40
CA TYR A 369 10.02 29.38 11.47
C TYR A 369 9.07 29.97 10.43
N PHE A 370 8.27 30.94 10.88
CA PHE A 370 7.34 31.68 10.03
C PHE A 370 7.69 33.16 10.05
N ASN A 371 7.90 33.73 8.86
CA ASN A 371 8.13 35.14 8.70
C ASN A 371 6.78 35.87 8.48
N ALA A 372 6.49 36.86 9.33
CA ALA A 372 5.31 37.71 9.24
C ALA A 372 5.75 39.16 9.03
N ALA A 373 5.90 39.57 7.76
CA ALA A 373 6.37 40.90 7.40
C ALA A 373 5.29 41.99 7.62
N LYS A 374 4.02 41.63 7.46
CA LYS A 374 2.85 42.53 7.58
C LYS A 374 1.84 42.03 8.61
N PRO A 375 0.90 42.90 9.06
CA PRO A 375 -0.11 42.51 10.03
C PRO A 375 -0.93 41.26 9.72
N ASP A 376 -1.38 41.08 8.47
CA ASP A 376 -2.18 39.91 8.08
C ASP A 376 -1.34 38.62 8.04
N ASP A 377 -0.04 38.72 7.75
CA ASP A 377 0.86 37.57 7.71
C ASP A 377 1.03 36.95 9.10
N LEU A 378 0.91 37.75 10.16
CA LEU A 378 1.06 37.28 11.54
C LEU A 378 -0.10 36.35 11.93
N TYR A 379 -1.34 36.72 11.58
CA TYR A 379 -2.48 35.82 11.78
C TYR A 379 -2.34 34.55 10.95
N ASN A 380 -1.93 34.66 9.69
CA ASN A 380 -1.73 33.50 8.82
C ASN A 380 -0.65 32.55 9.34
N ALA A 381 0.43 33.07 9.93
CA ALA A 381 1.48 32.29 10.57
C ALA A 381 0.94 31.50 11.75
N PHE A 382 0.25 32.16 12.70
CA PHE A 382 -0.38 31.46 13.83
C PHE A 382 -1.42 30.44 13.36
N GLU A 383 -2.27 30.80 12.39
CA GLU A 383 -3.28 29.91 11.84
C GLU A 383 -2.66 28.64 11.23
N LYS A 384 -1.57 28.79 10.47
CA LYS A 384 -0.84 27.67 9.88
C LYS A 384 -0.23 26.77 10.95
N ILE A 385 0.36 27.33 11.99
CA ILE A 385 0.92 26.57 13.13
C ILE A 385 -0.19 25.80 13.86
N ILE A 386 -1.27 26.48 14.26
CA ILE A 386 -2.32 25.86 15.08
C ILE A 386 -3.13 24.84 14.28
N SER A 387 -3.35 25.07 12.98
CA SER A 387 -3.97 24.07 12.10
C SER A 387 -3.09 22.84 11.92
N GLN A 388 -1.76 23.00 11.82
CA GLN A 388 -0.81 21.89 11.79
C GLN A 388 -0.87 21.08 13.10
N ILE A 389 -0.86 21.75 14.25
CA ILE A 389 -1.03 21.11 15.56
C ILE A 389 -2.38 20.39 15.66
N SER A 390 -3.45 20.97 15.12
CA SER A 390 -4.77 20.34 15.09
C SER A 390 -4.81 19.07 14.23
N ASN A 391 -3.95 18.96 13.21
CA ASN A 391 -3.87 17.81 12.32
C ASN A 391 -2.97 16.69 12.87
N ASP A 392 -2.10 16.97 13.84
CA ASP A 392 -1.32 15.94 14.56
C ASP A 392 -2.22 14.94 15.34
N ASN A 393 -3.51 15.27 15.52
CA ASN A 393 -4.55 14.41 16.09
C ASN A 393 -5.25 13.48 15.07
N ALA A 394 -4.98 13.62 13.76
CA ALA A 394 -5.58 12.77 12.75
C ALA A 394 -4.82 11.44 12.64
N SER A 395 -5.57 10.33 12.66
CA SER A 395 -5.06 8.96 12.51
C SER A 395 -4.00 8.87 11.41
N ILE A 396 -2.85 8.27 11.72
CA ILE A 396 -1.81 7.98 10.75
C ILE A 396 -2.34 6.88 9.84
N PRO A 397 -2.42 7.09 8.52
CA PRO A 397 -2.87 6.05 7.61
C PRO A 397 -1.90 4.88 7.63
N PHE A 398 -2.46 3.68 7.59
CA PHE A 398 -1.68 2.45 7.48
C PHE A 398 -0.90 2.42 6.15
N GLU A 399 0.41 2.21 6.19
CA GLU A 399 1.18 1.83 5.02
C GLU A 399 1.25 0.30 4.94
N GLY A 400 0.91 -0.27 3.78
CA GLY A 400 0.93 -1.71 3.54
C GLY A 400 1.84 -2.11 2.38
N GLU A 401 2.04 -3.41 2.20
CA GLU A 401 2.64 -3.95 0.98
C GLU A 401 1.56 -4.57 0.10
N GLY A 402 1.70 -4.44 -1.22
CA GLY A 402 0.77 -5.07 -2.18
C GLY A 402 0.90 -6.60 -2.15
N GLY A 403 -0.21 -7.30 -2.37
CA GLY A 403 -0.23 -8.77 -2.42
C GLY A 403 0.41 -9.39 -3.67
N THR A 404 0.92 -8.57 -4.59
CA THR A 404 1.50 -8.98 -5.86
C THR A 404 2.88 -9.64 -5.69
N ALA A 405 3.11 -10.74 -6.41
CA ALA A 405 4.43 -11.38 -6.48
C ALA A 405 5.47 -10.45 -7.15
N PRO A 406 6.75 -10.48 -6.74
CA PRO A 406 7.77 -9.63 -7.36
C PRO A 406 7.94 -9.94 -8.85
N ALA A 407 7.95 -8.92 -9.71
CA ALA A 407 8.22 -9.12 -11.13
C ALA A 407 9.72 -9.07 -11.40
N THR A 408 10.26 -10.02 -12.17
CA THR A 408 11.68 -10.04 -12.55
C THR A 408 11.89 -9.58 -13.99
N SER A 409 13.04 -8.97 -14.25
CA SER A 409 13.40 -8.39 -15.55
C SER A 409 14.04 -9.37 -16.53
N SER A 410 14.27 -10.63 -16.16
CA SER A 410 14.92 -11.61 -17.03
C SER A 410 14.67 -13.05 -16.59
N SER A 411 14.86 -13.98 -17.51
CA SER A 411 14.77 -15.43 -17.29
C SER A 411 16.01 -16.06 -16.65
N GLY A 412 17.16 -15.37 -16.62
CA GLY A 412 18.35 -15.73 -15.84
C GLY A 412 18.34 -15.07 -14.47
N ILE A 413 19.47 -15.04 -13.74
CA ILE A 413 19.55 -14.20 -12.53
C ILE A 413 19.23 -12.76 -12.95
N PRO A 414 18.09 -12.19 -12.51
CA PRO A 414 17.66 -10.88 -12.99
C PRO A 414 18.60 -9.82 -12.45
N ASP A 415 18.80 -8.73 -13.20
CA ASP A 415 19.49 -7.55 -12.66
C ASP A 415 18.60 -6.82 -11.62
N LEU A 416 17.27 -6.95 -11.74
CA LEU A 416 16.27 -6.19 -11.01
C LEU A 416 15.02 -7.02 -10.70
N ALA A 417 14.42 -6.76 -9.53
CA ALA A 417 13.09 -7.19 -9.17
C ALA A 417 12.19 -6.02 -8.76
N ALA A 418 11.02 -5.94 -9.37
CA ALA A 418 9.98 -4.99 -9.04
C ALA A 418 9.12 -5.49 -7.88
N THR A 419 8.89 -4.64 -6.89
CA THR A 419 8.02 -4.89 -5.73
C THR A 419 7.02 -3.75 -5.61
N ILE A 420 5.82 -4.06 -5.12
CA ILE A 420 4.73 -3.08 -5.03
C ILE A 420 4.54 -2.64 -3.58
N LYS A 421 4.79 -1.35 -3.32
CA LYS A 421 4.43 -0.71 -2.06
C LYS A 421 3.07 -0.04 -2.20
N LEU A 422 2.18 -0.23 -1.23
CA LEU A 422 0.82 0.33 -1.23
C LEU A 422 0.64 1.29 -0.06
N ASN A 423 0.30 2.55 -0.35
CA ASN A 423 -0.14 3.47 0.68
C ASN A 423 -1.67 3.41 0.78
N THR A 424 -2.21 2.80 1.85
CA THR A 424 -3.68 2.70 2.03
C THR A 424 -4.32 4.00 2.50
N GLY A 425 -3.52 5.00 2.90
CA GLY A 425 -4.03 6.34 3.20
C GLY A 425 -4.40 7.13 1.96
N SER A 426 -3.52 7.13 0.96
CA SER A 426 -3.82 7.77 -0.33
C SER A 426 -4.41 6.84 -1.37
N TRP A 427 -4.50 5.52 -1.08
CA TRP A 427 -4.79 4.44 -2.04
C TRP A 427 -4.03 4.65 -3.35
N SER A 428 -2.71 4.59 -3.21
CA SER A 428 -1.74 4.73 -4.30
C SER A 428 -0.64 3.68 -4.16
N SER A 429 0.01 3.35 -5.27
CA SER A 429 1.11 2.40 -5.27
C SER A 429 2.40 2.98 -5.83
N GLN A 430 3.52 2.39 -5.39
CA GLN A 430 4.84 2.62 -5.94
C GLN A 430 5.42 1.30 -6.42
N ILE A 431 6.01 1.32 -7.62
CA ILE A 431 6.83 0.22 -8.12
C ILE A 431 8.26 0.49 -7.68
N LEU A 432 8.80 -0.38 -6.83
CA LEU A 432 10.14 -0.29 -6.28
C LEU A 432 11.02 -1.38 -6.90
N PHE A 433 12.09 -0.99 -7.56
CA PHE A 433 13.07 -1.93 -8.12
C PHE A 433 14.22 -2.16 -7.15
N ASN A 434 14.39 -3.41 -6.74
CA ASN A 434 15.53 -3.88 -5.98
C ASN A 434 16.54 -4.49 -6.96
N LYS A 435 17.79 -4.07 -6.89
CA LYS A 435 18.86 -4.78 -7.59
C LYS A 435 19.06 -6.15 -6.95
N LEU A 436 19.36 -7.15 -7.77
CA LEU A 436 19.63 -8.50 -7.29
C LEU A 436 21.11 -8.86 -7.50
N ASN A 437 21.62 -9.73 -6.64
CA ASN A 437 22.95 -10.26 -6.71
C ASN A 437 23.05 -11.27 -7.85
N ASN A 438 24.05 -11.09 -8.71
CA ASN A 438 24.27 -11.88 -9.92
C ASN A 438 24.67 -13.35 -9.67
N SER A 439 24.81 -13.81 -8.43
CA SER A 439 25.19 -15.20 -8.10
C SER A 439 24.05 -16.03 -7.48
N ASP A 440 23.15 -15.41 -6.70
CA ASP A 440 22.09 -16.11 -5.96
C ASP A 440 20.67 -15.53 -6.16
N GLY A 441 20.55 -14.43 -6.92
CA GLY A 441 19.29 -13.75 -7.20
C GLY A 441 18.65 -13.07 -5.98
N ARG A 442 19.39 -12.90 -4.88
CA ARG A 442 18.91 -12.21 -3.68
C ARG A 442 19.04 -10.70 -3.81
N ARG A 443 18.27 -9.95 -3.02
CA ARG A 443 18.26 -8.48 -3.05
C ARG A 443 19.62 -7.90 -2.58
N GLU A 444 20.17 -6.94 -3.32
CA GLU A 444 21.45 -6.26 -3.06
C GLU A 444 21.35 -4.76 -3.45
N GLY A 445 21.75 -3.84 -2.56
CA GLY A 445 21.96 -2.42 -2.92
C GLY A 445 20.75 -1.49 -2.77
N THR A 446 20.65 -0.49 -3.67
CA THR A 446 19.72 0.65 -3.58
C THR A 446 18.40 0.41 -4.32
N VAL A 447 17.29 0.82 -3.72
CA VAL A 447 15.95 0.76 -4.32
C VAL A 447 15.73 1.96 -5.25
N THR A 448 15.24 1.71 -6.47
CA THR A 448 14.91 2.74 -7.47
C THR A 448 13.44 2.68 -7.89
N GLN A 449 12.96 3.66 -8.67
CA GLN A 449 11.57 3.74 -9.16
C GLN A 449 11.53 4.01 -10.67
N PRO A 450 10.40 3.77 -11.35
CA PRO A 450 10.20 4.23 -12.72
C PRO A 450 10.12 5.77 -12.80
N SER A 451 10.37 6.32 -13.98
CA SER A 451 9.98 7.69 -14.30
C SER A 451 8.58 7.75 -14.92
N PHE A 452 7.91 8.89 -14.73
CA PHE A 452 6.51 9.09 -15.16
C PHE A 452 6.32 10.31 -16.08
N GLY A 453 7.40 11.01 -16.43
CA GLY A 453 7.34 12.31 -17.11
C GLY A 453 6.80 12.26 -18.54
N ASN A 454 6.92 11.12 -19.22
CA ASN A 454 6.53 10.96 -20.63
C ASN A 454 5.20 10.23 -20.84
N ARG A 455 4.42 10.04 -19.77
CA ARG A 455 3.18 9.26 -19.84
C ARG A 455 2.15 9.85 -20.80
N LYS A 456 1.50 8.99 -21.56
CA LYS A 456 0.27 9.27 -22.32
C LYS A 456 -0.85 8.33 -21.88
N THR A 457 -2.09 8.80 -21.90
CA THR A 457 -3.25 7.99 -21.53
C THR A 457 -4.18 7.84 -22.72
N LEU A 458 -4.48 6.58 -23.05
CA LEU A 458 -5.44 6.17 -24.06
C LEU A 458 -6.72 5.69 -23.39
N ILE A 459 -7.86 6.09 -23.93
CA ILE A 459 -9.18 5.65 -23.49
C ILE A 459 -9.94 5.05 -24.67
N ASN A 460 -10.46 3.84 -24.49
CA ASN A 460 -11.37 3.21 -25.44
C ASN A 460 -12.82 3.46 -25.02
N THR A 461 -13.58 4.07 -25.93
CA THR A 461 -14.99 4.47 -25.73
C THR A 461 -15.99 3.41 -26.21
N GLY A 462 -15.51 2.21 -26.50
CA GLY A 462 -16.28 1.08 -27.02
C GLY A 462 -16.33 1.02 -28.54
N SER A 463 -16.19 2.17 -29.21
CA SER A 463 -16.09 2.25 -30.68
C SER A 463 -14.67 2.58 -31.15
N ASN A 464 -14.00 3.51 -30.48
CA ASN A 464 -12.68 4.02 -30.87
C ASN A 464 -11.84 4.33 -29.64
N THR A 465 -10.52 4.34 -29.85
CA THR A 465 -9.51 4.72 -28.86
C THR A 465 -8.99 6.13 -29.13
N TYR A 466 -8.92 6.94 -28.08
CA TYR A 466 -8.46 8.33 -28.15
C TYR A 466 -7.41 8.61 -27.07
N PHE A 467 -6.52 9.58 -27.30
CA PHE A 467 -5.81 10.19 -26.19
C PHE A 467 -6.78 11.04 -25.37
N ILE A 468 -6.64 11.02 -24.04
CA ILE A 468 -7.58 11.73 -23.15
C ILE A 468 -7.62 13.25 -23.35
N ASP A 469 -6.54 13.83 -23.87
CA ASP A 469 -6.40 15.25 -24.19
C ASP A 469 -6.88 15.61 -25.62
N ALA A 470 -7.24 14.62 -26.42
CA ALA A 470 -7.65 14.77 -27.81
C ALA A 470 -8.98 14.06 -28.14
N ILE A 471 -9.85 13.85 -27.14
CA ILE A 471 -11.18 13.27 -27.35
C ILE A 471 -12.10 14.33 -28.00
N PRO A 472 -12.76 14.03 -29.13
CA PRO A 472 -13.75 14.95 -29.69
C PRO A 472 -14.93 15.17 -28.72
N ALA A 473 -15.39 16.42 -28.60
CA ALA A 473 -16.38 16.83 -27.60
C ALA A 473 -17.77 16.16 -27.73
N ASP A 474 -18.07 15.56 -28.87
CA ASP A 474 -19.31 14.82 -29.14
C ASP A 474 -19.25 13.33 -28.72
N LYS A 475 -18.08 12.82 -28.29
CA LYS A 475 -17.89 11.39 -27.99
C LYS A 475 -18.17 11.02 -26.54
N VAL A 476 -17.83 11.89 -25.60
CA VAL A 476 -18.01 11.66 -24.16
C VAL A 476 -18.47 12.93 -23.47
N ASN A 477 -19.19 12.76 -22.37
CA ASN A 477 -19.70 13.86 -21.53
C ASN A 477 -19.90 13.35 -20.09
N ASN A 478 -20.43 14.20 -19.21
CA ASN A 478 -20.75 13.81 -17.83
C ASN A 478 -21.59 12.53 -17.73
N ALA A 479 -22.61 12.35 -18.58
CA ALA A 479 -23.47 11.17 -18.55
C ALA A 479 -22.71 9.87 -18.88
N TYR A 480 -21.72 9.93 -19.77
CA TYR A 480 -20.84 8.78 -20.05
C TYR A 480 -20.09 8.29 -18.81
N PHE A 481 -19.64 9.21 -17.95
CA PHE A 481 -18.97 8.93 -16.68
C PHE A 481 -19.94 8.86 -15.48
N GLY A 482 -21.24 8.88 -15.72
CA GLY A 482 -22.26 8.86 -14.66
C GLY A 482 -22.20 10.05 -13.71
N ILE A 483 -21.66 11.19 -14.13
CA ILE A 483 -21.54 12.41 -13.30
C ILE A 483 -22.87 13.16 -13.33
N GLU A 484 -23.47 13.35 -12.16
CA GLU A 484 -24.71 14.11 -11.96
C GLU A 484 -24.37 15.50 -11.41
N ASN A 485 -23.85 16.38 -12.28
CA ASN A 485 -23.47 17.76 -11.93
C ASN A 485 -23.84 18.72 -13.07
N ASP A 486 -24.19 19.95 -12.71
CA ASP A 486 -24.51 21.06 -13.60
C ASP A 486 -23.28 21.57 -14.39
N ASP A 487 -22.06 21.35 -13.90
CA ASP A 487 -20.82 21.64 -14.63
C ASP A 487 -20.63 20.66 -15.79
N LYS A 488 -21.03 21.08 -17.00
CA LYS A 488 -20.94 20.29 -18.25
C LYS A 488 -19.54 19.75 -18.57
N ASP A 489 -18.50 20.32 -17.99
CA ASP A 489 -17.09 19.98 -18.26
C ASP A 489 -16.41 19.24 -17.09
N GLU A 490 -17.16 18.81 -16.06
CA GLU A 490 -16.58 18.05 -14.95
C GLU A 490 -15.88 16.77 -15.41
N TRP A 491 -16.42 16.07 -16.42
CA TRP A 491 -15.78 14.89 -17.01
C TRP A 491 -14.33 15.15 -17.47
N LYS A 492 -13.99 16.37 -17.90
CA LYS A 492 -12.61 16.74 -18.27
C LYS A 492 -11.71 16.78 -17.03
N LYS A 493 -12.22 17.26 -15.89
CA LYS A 493 -11.49 17.24 -14.61
C LYS A 493 -11.25 15.80 -14.16
N LEU A 494 -12.24 14.92 -14.29
CA LEU A 494 -12.10 13.50 -13.98
C LEU A 494 -11.01 12.85 -14.84
N LEU A 495 -11.05 13.04 -16.16
CA LEU A 495 -10.05 12.47 -17.06
C LEU A 495 -8.65 13.03 -16.82
N ASN A 496 -8.52 14.32 -16.55
CA ASN A 496 -7.23 14.93 -16.22
C ASN A 496 -6.68 14.39 -14.90
N TRP A 497 -7.55 14.17 -13.90
CA TRP A 497 -7.18 13.51 -12.65
C TRP A 497 -6.78 12.04 -12.87
N THR A 498 -7.52 11.30 -13.70
CA THR A 498 -7.24 9.90 -14.03
C THR A 498 -5.94 9.77 -14.82
N GLY A 499 -5.68 10.63 -15.80
CA GLY A 499 -4.46 10.64 -16.60
C GLY A 499 -3.26 11.34 -15.94
N ARG A 500 -3.44 11.90 -14.73
CA ARG A 500 -2.41 12.63 -13.97
C ARG A 500 -1.83 13.82 -14.75
N VAL A 501 -2.69 14.53 -15.48
CA VAL A 501 -2.33 15.72 -16.25
C VAL A 501 -1.88 16.83 -15.29
N GLY A 502 -0.85 17.59 -15.64
CA GLY A 502 -0.32 18.68 -14.79
C GLY A 502 0.61 18.22 -13.66
N ARG A 503 1.03 19.18 -12.82
CA ARG A 503 2.03 18.98 -11.76
C ARG A 503 1.44 18.42 -10.47
N ASP A 504 0.20 18.75 -10.16
CA ASP A 504 -0.51 18.33 -8.95
C ASP A 504 -2.02 18.15 -9.22
N ASP A 505 -2.74 17.66 -8.20
CA ASP A 505 -4.17 17.32 -8.31
C ASP A 505 -5.09 18.46 -7.79
N SER A 506 -4.54 19.62 -7.38
CA SER A 506 -5.30 20.70 -6.71
C SER A 506 -6.36 21.37 -7.59
N ALA A 507 -6.20 21.29 -8.91
CA ALA A 507 -7.09 21.88 -9.90
C ALA A 507 -8.34 21.03 -10.20
N TYR A 508 -8.45 19.80 -9.67
CA TYR A 508 -9.44 18.82 -10.10
C TYR A 508 -10.55 18.54 -9.07
N LYS A 509 -10.92 19.50 -8.23
CA LYS A 509 -12.06 19.32 -7.30
C LYS A 509 -13.34 18.94 -8.07
N PRO A 510 -14.15 17.98 -7.58
CA PRO A 510 -14.18 17.40 -6.23
C PRO A 510 -13.29 16.15 -6.01
N TYR A 511 -12.37 15.82 -6.92
CA TYR A 511 -11.54 14.62 -6.82
C TYR A 511 -10.42 14.75 -5.77
N ARG A 512 -9.92 13.62 -5.25
CA ARG A 512 -8.94 13.54 -4.16
C ARG A 512 -7.60 14.17 -4.56
N GLU A 513 -7.01 14.96 -3.67
CA GLU A 513 -5.67 15.51 -3.84
C GLU A 513 -4.62 14.50 -3.33
N ARG A 514 -3.68 14.08 -4.18
CA ARG A 514 -2.57 13.18 -3.79
C ARG A 514 -1.25 13.95 -3.69
N LYS A 515 -0.42 13.56 -2.73
CA LYS A 515 0.91 14.15 -2.51
C LYS A 515 1.87 13.80 -3.63
N ALA A 516 2.91 14.62 -3.79
CA ALA A 516 4.03 14.31 -4.68
C ALA A 516 4.66 12.96 -4.30
N GLY A 517 4.89 12.09 -5.30
CA GLY A 517 5.38 10.72 -5.11
C GLY A 517 4.29 9.67 -4.84
N GLU A 518 3.04 10.07 -4.62
CA GLU A 518 1.89 9.17 -4.41
C GLU A 518 0.84 9.29 -5.53
N ARG A 519 0.97 10.27 -6.42
CA ARG A 519 -0.01 10.48 -7.50
C ARG A 519 0.22 9.61 -8.72
N ASP A 520 1.38 8.98 -8.89
CA ASP A 520 1.78 8.50 -10.22
C ASP A 520 1.09 7.22 -10.69
N LEU A 521 0.69 6.35 -9.76
CA LEU A 521 -0.06 5.13 -10.05
C LEU A 521 -1.25 5.02 -9.11
N GLY A 522 -2.33 4.41 -9.61
CA GLY A 522 -3.40 3.91 -8.75
C GLY A 522 -2.91 2.82 -7.80
N ASP A 523 -3.81 2.35 -6.95
CA ASP A 523 -3.58 1.20 -6.08
C ASP A 523 -3.48 -0.09 -6.90
N ILE A 524 -2.33 -0.76 -6.83
CA ILE A 524 -2.07 -2.07 -7.42
C ILE A 524 -2.34 -3.12 -6.32
N LEU A 525 -3.52 -3.72 -6.38
CA LEU A 525 -4.07 -4.63 -5.36
C LEU A 525 -4.17 -6.05 -5.92
N ASP A 526 -3.20 -6.90 -5.58
CA ASP A 526 -3.04 -8.26 -6.15
C ASP A 526 -2.88 -8.32 -7.68
N GLY A 527 -2.91 -7.16 -8.37
CA GLY A 527 -2.75 -7.03 -9.80
C GLY A 527 -1.37 -7.48 -10.27
N SER A 528 -1.30 -8.04 -11.48
CA SER A 528 -0.04 -8.57 -12.02
C SER A 528 0.95 -7.45 -12.36
N VAL A 529 2.23 -7.73 -12.14
CA VAL A 529 3.35 -6.97 -12.69
C VAL A 529 4.22 -7.98 -13.42
N ALA A 530 4.53 -7.73 -14.68
CA ALA A 530 5.32 -8.66 -15.48
C ALA A 530 6.16 -7.91 -16.52
N ALA A 531 7.31 -8.47 -16.86
CA ALA A 531 8.23 -7.92 -17.85
C ALA A 531 8.44 -8.90 -19.00
N VAL A 532 8.59 -8.41 -20.23
CA VAL A 532 8.84 -9.24 -21.42
C VAL A 532 9.58 -8.46 -22.50
N GLY A 533 10.13 -9.16 -23.50
CA GLY A 533 10.75 -8.57 -24.68
C GLY A 533 12.24 -8.85 -24.79
N ASN A 534 12.87 -8.26 -25.80
CA ASN A 534 14.31 -8.33 -25.97
C ASN A 534 15.03 -7.65 -24.79
N GLN A 535 16.24 -8.10 -24.51
CA GLN A 535 17.04 -7.52 -23.44
C GLN A 535 17.65 -6.19 -23.91
N GLU A 536 17.31 -5.11 -23.21
CA GLU A 536 17.84 -3.76 -23.41
C GLU A 536 18.30 -3.23 -22.05
N HIS A 537 19.45 -2.55 -22.02
CA HIS A 537 19.99 -1.96 -20.78
C HIS A 537 20.12 -2.93 -19.58
N GLY A 538 20.30 -4.23 -19.85
CA GLY A 538 20.41 -5.27 -18.82
C GLY A 538 19.09 -5.95 -18.40
N ARG A 539 17.93 -5.49 -18.91
CA ARG A 539 16.59 -5.94 -18.49
C ARG A 539 15.64 -6.15 -19.68
N ARG A 540 14.45 -6.69 -19.46
CA ARG A 540 13.38 -6.75 -20.48
C ARG A 540 13.02 -5.34 -20.98
N LYS A 541 12.82 -5.20 -22.29
CA LYS A 541 12.42 -3.93 -22.92
C LYS A 541 11.12 -3.38 -22.34
N TYR A 542 10.15 -4.22 -22.01
CA TYR A 542 8.83 -3.80 -21.55
C TYR A 542 8.50 -4.34 -20.16
N LEU A 543 7.85 -3.51 -19.35
CA LEU A 543 7.25 -3.87 -18.07
C LEU A 543 5.79 -3.39 -18.08
N VAL A 544 4.87 -4.22 -17.61
CA VAL A 544 3.45 -3.89 -17.55
C VAL A 544 2.94 -4.07 -16.12
N ALA A 545 2.06 -3.17 -15.68
CA ALA A 545 1.38 -3.25 -14.39
C ALA A 545 -0.07 -2.80 -14.55
N ALA A 546 -1.02 -3.51 -13.93
CA ALA A 546 -2.42 -3.11 -13.90
C ALA A 546 -2.76 -2.52 -12.53
N ALA A 547 -3.52 -1.41 -12.53
CA ALA A 547 -3.91 -0.71 -11.32
C ALA A 547 -5.43 -0.49 -11.26
N ASN A 548 -5.93 -0.31 -10.03
CA ASN A 548 -7.35 -0.21 -9.75
C ASN A 548 -8.01 1.09 -10.26
N ASP A 549 -7.24 2.03 -10.79
CA ASP A 549 -7.77 3.20 -11.50
C ASP A 549 -8.32 2.88 -12.91
N GLY A 550 -8.55 1.59 -13.20
CA GLY A 550 -9.13 1.12 -14.45
C GLY A 550 -8.09 0.94 -15.55
N MET A 551 -6.81 1.21 -15.29
CA MET A 551 -5.78 1.29 -16.30
C MET A 551 -4.78 0.15 -16.24
N VAL A 552 -4.27 -0.21 -17.41
CA VAL A 552 -2.99 -0.92 -17.54
C VAL A 552 -1.90 0.04 -17.96
N HIS A 553 -0.78 -0.01 -17.27
CA HIS A 553 0.38 0.85 -17.46
C HIS A 553 1.50 0.08 -18.15
N ILE A 554 2.01 0.62 -19.26
CA ILE A 554 3.06 0.04 -20.09
C ILE A 554 4.29 0.93 -19.99
N PHE A 555 5.36 0.34 -19.46
CA PHE A 555 6.65 0.97 -19.26
C PHE A 555 7.67 0.42 -20.27
N GLN A 556 8.63 1.25 -20.63
CA GLN A 556 9.76 0.88 -21.49
C GLN A 556 11.08 1.08 -20.74
N SER A 557 12.02 0.16 -20.94
CA SER A 557 13.35 0.20 -20.35
C SER A 557 14.13 1.45 -20.77
N THR A 558 14.96 1.97 -19.88
CA THR A 558 15.83 3.14 -20.09
C THR A 558 17.25 2.91 -19.59
N ASP A 559 18.20 3.65 -20.15
CA ASP A 559 19.63 3.65 -19.75
C ASP A 559 19.92 4.55 -18.53
N GLY A 560 18.97 5.38 -18.12
CA GLY A 560 19.11 6.35 -17.02
C GLY A 560 18.98 5.77 -15.60
N ASN A 561 18.98 6.67 -14.61
CA ASN A 561 18.88 6.35 -13.17
C ASN A 561 17.56 5.64 -12.79
N ASN A 562 16.49 5.89 -13.54
CA ASN A 562 15.24 5.16 -13.42
C ASN A 562 15.28 3.98 -14.39
N PRO A 563 15.05 2.71 -13.96
CA PRO A 563 15.21 1.56 -14.85
C PRO A 563 14.18 1.46 -15.98
N TYR A 564 13.01 2.08 -15.78
CA TYR A 564 11.87 2.08 -16.69
C TYR A 564 11.20 3.46 -16.72
N ASP A 565 10.57 3.80 -17.84
CA ASP A 565 9.76 5.03 -18.02
C ASP A 565 8.34 4.66 -18.45
N LEU A 566 7.31 5.22 -17.79
CA LEU A 566 5.91 5.02 -18.16
C LEU A 566 5.62 5.72 -19.48
N LYS A 567 5.26 4.95 -20.52
CA LYS A 567 4.94 5.47 -21.85
C LYS A 567 3.45 5.61 -22.07
N VAL A 568 2.69 4.55 -21.81
CA VAL A 568 1.25 4.49 -22.11
C VAL A 568 0.48 3.91 -20.94
N SER A 569 -0.66 4.52 -20.63
CA SER A 569 -1.71 3.92 -19.80
C SER A 569 -2.95 3.72 -20.66
N TYR A 570 -3.51 2.52 -20.69
CA TYR A 570 -4.70 2.18 -21.49
C TYR A 570 -5.90 1.93 -20.58
N LEU A 571 -7.03 2.56 -20.91
CA LEU A 571 -8.28 2.52 -20.16
C LEU A 571 -9.43 1.91 -21.02
N PRO A 572 -9.83 0.65 -20.78
CA PRO A 572 -10.99 0.00 -21.43
C PRO A 572 -12.33 0.50 -20.85
N SER A 573 -12.62 1.79 -21.01
CA SER A 573 -13.66 2.50 -20.24
C SER A 573 -15.09 2.01 -20.50
N ALA A 574 -15.37 1.50 -21.69
CA ALA A 574 -16.70 1.05 -22.11
C ALA A 574 -17.02 -0.39 -21.66
N MET A 575 -16.12 -1.07 -20.95
CA MET A 575 -16.38 -2.41 -20.45
C MET A 575 -17.49 -2.39 -19.41
N GLU A 576 -18.45 -3.30 -19.54
CA GLU A 576 -19.65 -3.36 -18.71
C GLU A 576 -19.39 -4.10 -17.40
N ARG A 577 -20.03 -3.67 -16.32
CA ARG A 577 -20.01 -4.30 -14.99
C ARG A 577 -21.42 -4.86 -14.72
N GLU A 578 -22.00 -4.56 -13.56
CA GLU A 578 -23.41 -4.80 -13.28
C GLU A 578 -24.36 -3.89 -14.09
N ASN A 579 -25.64 -4.23 -14.14
CA ASN A 579 -26.69 -3.33 -14.64
C ASN A 579 -27.21 -2.43 -13.49
N ASP A 580 -27.65 -1.22 -13.79
CA ASP A 580 -28.38 -0.38 -12.84
C ASP A 580 -29.80 -0.93 -12.56
N ALA A 581 -30.53 -0.29 -11.64
CA ALA A 581 -31.89 -0.68 -11.27
C ALA A 581 -32.89 -0.61 -12.43
N SER A 582 -32.56 0.11 -13.51
CA SER A 582 -33.38 0.21 -14.73
C SER A 582 -32.94 -0.81 -15.80
N GLY A 583 -31.96 -1.66 -15.50
CA GLY A 583 -31.44 -2.68 -16.41
C GLY A 583 -30.39 -2.19 -17.40
N ASN A 584 -29.87 -0.96 -17.28
CA ASN A 584 -28.82 -0.46 -18.17
C ASN A 584 -27.43 -0.83 -17.64
N PRO A 585 -26.46 -1.22 -18.49
CA PRO A 585 -25.10 -1.51 -18.04
C PRO A 585 -24.41 -0.31 -17.37
N ILE A 586 -23.81 -0.57 -16.21
CA ILE A 586 -22.84 0.32 -15.57
C ILE A 586 -21.47 -0.02 -16.16
N THR A 587 -20.83 0.93 -16.84
CA THR A 587 -19.50 0.73 -17.44
C THR A 587 -18.39 1.09 -16.45
N LEU A 588 -17.15 0.65 -16.72
CA LEU A 588 -15.98 1.07 -15.95
C LEU A 588 -15.87 2.61 -15.88
N ALA A 589 -16.16 3.31 -16.98
CA ALA A 589 -16.19 4.77 -17.04
C ALA A 589 -17.05 5.40 -15.93
N LYS A 590 -18.23 4.83 -15.65
CA LYS A 590 -19.16 5.34 -14.63
C LYS A 590 -18.66 5.18 -13.19
N VAL A 591 -17.70 4.29 -12.97
CA VAL A 591 -17.12 4.01 -11.63
C VAL A 591 -15.88 4.86 -11.36
N LEU A 592 -15.23 5.40 -12.41
CA LEU A 592 -14.01 6.20 -12.25
C LEU A 592 -14.20 7.40 -11.31
N LYS A 593 -15.38 8.03 -11.32
CA LYS A 593 -15.69 9.14 -10.41
C LYS A 593 -15.64 8.72 -8.94
N ASP A 594 -16.05 7.49 -8.63
CA ASP A 594 -16.06 6.96 -7.26
C ASP A 594 -14.61 6.70 -6.79
N ILE A 595 -13.77 6.18 -7.69
CA ILE A 595 -12.33 5.93 -7.46
C ILE A 595 -11.55 7.23 -7.30
N ALA A 596 -11.96 8.27 -8.02
CA ALA A 596 -11.36 9.60 -7.96
C ALA A 596 -11.88 10.45 -6.79
N HIS A 597 -13.00 10.08 -6.17
CA HIS A 597 -13.68 10.90 -5.18
C HIS A 597 -12.80 11.23 -3.95
N ALA A 598 -12.97 12.43 -3.38
CA ALA A 598 -12.24 12.89 -2.19
C ALA A 598 -12.39 11.96 -0.96
N ASP A 599 -13.46 11.16 -0.93
CA ASP A 599 -13.76 10.25 0.19
C ASP A 599 -13.28 8.81 -0.01
N TYR A 600 -12.66 8.49 -1.15
CA TYR A 600 -12.25 7.12 -1.51
C TYR A 600 -11.44 6.43 -0.41
N GLY A 601 -10.50 7.16 0.21
CA GLY A 601 -9.64 6.64 1.29
C GLY A 601 -10.13 6.90 2.71
N LYS A 602 -11.31 7.49 2.91
CA LYS A 602 -11.81 7.86 4.25
C LYS A 602 -12.43 6.70 5.01
N SER A 603 -12.88 5.67 4.31
CA SER A 603 -13.47 4.45 4.89
C SER A 603 -13.24 3.28 3.94
N ILE A 604 -13.08 2.08 4.49
CA ILE A 604 -13.00 0.83 3.70
C ILE A 604 -14.28 0.54 2.91
N GLU A 605 -15.41 1.17 3.27
CA GLU A 605 -16.68 1.06 2.54
C GLU A 605 -16.75 1.92 1.27
N ASN A 606 -15.88 2.92 1.16
CA ASN A 606 -15.83 3.85 0.02
C ASN A 606 -14.90 3.35 -1.09
N HIS A 607 -13.93 2.50 -0.75
CA HIS A 607 -13.04 1.88 -1.72
C HIS A 607 -13.82 1.05 -2.75
N LYS A 608 -13.28 0.93 -3.95
CA LYS A 608 -13.85 0.14 -5.05
C LYS A 608 -12.81 -0.84 -5.53
N TYR A 609 -12.80 -2.04 -4.99
CA TYR A 609 -11.89 -3.09 -5.44
C TYR A 609 -12.32 -3.58 -6.83
N GLY A 610 -11.66 -3.04 -7.85
CA GLY A 610 -12.00 -3.24 -9.26
C GLY A 610 -10.95 -4.08 -9.97
N VAL A 611 -9.88 -3.43 -10.45
CA VAL A 611 -8.91 -4.11 -11.33
C VAL A 611 -7.97 -5.00 -10.54
N ASN A 612 -8.42 -6.23 -10.31
CA ASN A 612 -7.62 -7.38 -9.88
C ASN A 612 -7.52 -8.46 -10.98
N GLY A 613 -7.89 -8.10 -12.21
CA GLY A 613 -7.73 -8.95 -13.38
C GLY A 613 -6.26 -9.10 -13.71
N GLY A 614 -5.83 -10.35 -13.93
CA GLY A 614 -4.48 -10.62 -14.41
C GLY A 614 -4.36 -10.36 -15.90
N PHE A 615 -3.13 -10.32 -16.38
CA PHE A 615 -2.81 -10.30 -17.80
C PHE A 615 -1.64 -11.22 -18.11
N THR A 616 -1.59 -11.65 -19.36
CA THR A 616 -0.48 -12.42 -19.91
C THR A 616 0.21 -11.61 -20.98
N LEU A 617 1.54 -11.55 -20.92
CA LEU A 617 2.40 -10.94 -21.94
C LEU A 617 3.05 -12.03 -22.80
N ARG A 618 2.99 -11.89 -24.12
CA ARG A 618 3.63 -12.82 -25.04
C ARG A 618 4.55 -12.08 -26.00
N GLN A 619 5.79 -12.53 -26.09
CA GLN A 619 6.65 -12.22 -27.23
C GLN A 619 6.62 -13.40 -28.19
N THR A 620 6.32 -13.13 -29.46
CA THR A 620 6.34 -14.17 -30.49
C THR A 620 7.77 -14.67 -30.75
N ALA A 621 7.89 -15.82 -31.41
CA ALA A 621 9.18 -16.35 -31.84
C ALA A 621 9.99 -15.31 -32.64
N ALA A 622 11.31 -15.40 -32.53
CA ALA A 622 12.22 -14.57 -33.33
C ALA A 622 11.96 -14.82 -34.81
N ALA A 623 11.84 -13.75 -35.59
CA ALA A 623 11.55 -13.86 -37.01
C ALA A 623 12.80 -14.30 -37.77
N GLU A 624 12.68 -15.34 -38.60
CA GLU A 624 13.71 -15.70 -39.58
C GLU A 624 13.89 -14.59 -40.61
N GLN A 625 15.09 -14.52 -41.21
CA GLN A 625 15.40 -13.52 -42.23
C GLN A 625 14.43 -13.63 -43.41
N GLY A 626 13.75 -12.53 -43.73
CA GLY A 626 12.76 -12.50 -44.82
C GLY A 626 11.37 -13.07 -44.47
N SER A 627 11.13 -13.50 -43.23
CA SER A 627 9.80 -13.91 -42.78
C SER A 627 8.77 -12.79 -42.96
N LYS A 628 7.54 -13.13 -43.36
CA LYS A 628 6.41 -12.17 -43.37
C LYS A 628 5.78 -11.98 -41.99
N PHE A 629 5.99 -12.93 -41.08
CA PHE A 629 5.57 -12.83 -39.68
C PHE A 629 6.76 -12.31 -38.86
N GLN A 630 6.64 -11.09 -38.35
CA GLN A 630 7.69 -10.44 -37.59
C GLN A 630 7.52 -10.61 -36.08
N GLN A 631 8.63 -10.45 -35.36
CA GLN A 631 8.60 -10.54 -33.90
C GLN A 631 7.88 -9.34 -33.30
N ARG A 632 6.96 -9.61 -32.37
CA ARG A 632 6.25 -8.58 -31.61
C ARG A 632 5.92 -9.04 -30.20
N VAL A 633 5.61 -8.07 -29.37
CA VAL A 633 5.14 -8.24 -28.00
C VAL A 633 3.69 -7.78 -27.94
N PHE A 634 2.82 -8.63 -27.41
CA PHE A 634 1.40 -8.34 -27.23
C PHE A 634 0.93 -8.90 -25.89
N MET A 635 -0.29 -8.52 -25.49
CA MET A 635 -0.87 -8.94 -24.23
C MET A 635 -2.34 -9.30 -24.37
N PHE A 636 -2.83 -10.09 -23.42
CA PHE A 636 -4.25 -10.33 -23.18
C PHE A 636 -4.52 -10.09 -21.70
N GLY A 637 -5.41 -9.16 -21.39
CA GLY A 637 -5.75 -8.74 -20.03
C GLY A 637 -7.23 -8.98 -19.72
N ALA A 638 -7.49 -9.55 -18.55
CA ALA A 638 -8.84 -9.66 -18.00
C ALA A 638 -9.16 -8.43 -17.14
N MET A 639 -10.45 -8.18 -16.93
CA MET A 639 -10.92 -6.97 -16.25
C MET A 639 -11.04 -7.10 -14.72
N GLY A 640 -10.93 -8.33 -14.18
CA GLY A 640 -11.16 -8.59 -12.76
C GLY A 640 -12.58 -8.23 -12.33
N GLN A 641 -12.69 -7.53 -11.19
CA GLN A 641 -13.94 -6.92 -10.72
C GLN A 641 -14.22 -5.55 -11.38
N GLY A 642 -13.29 -5.05 -12.19
CA GLY A 642 -13.41 -3.80 -12.94
C GLY A 642 -14.38 -3.90 -14.12
N GLY A 643 -14.71 -5.11 -14.59
CA GLY A 643 -15.60 -5.32 -15.73
C GLY A 643 -15.81 -6.78 -16.11
N ARG A 644 -16.84 -7.01 -16.92
CA ARG A 644 -17.19 -8.25 -17.59
C ARG A 644 -16.61 -8.23 -18.99
N GLY A 645 -15.45 -8.82 -19.17
CA GLY A 645 -14.79 -8.87 -20.47
C GLY A 645 -13.27 -8.89 -20.37
N ALA A 646 -12.62 -8.76 -21.52
CA ALA A 646 -11.17 -8.72 -21.64
C ALA A 646 -10.75 -7.77 -22.75
N TYR A 647 -9.46 -7.45 -22.78
CA TYR A 647 -8.85 -6.60 -23.80
C TYR A 647 -7.48 -7.15 -24.19
N ALA A 648 -7.07 -6.89 -25.43
CA ALA A 648 -5.77 -7.26 -25.95
C ALA A 648 -5.07 -6.03 -26.51
N LEU A 649 -3.76 -5.90 -26.27
CA LEU A 649 -2.94 -4.78 -26.74
C LEU A 649 -1.67 -5.29 -27.42
N ASN A 650 -1.22 -4.60 -28.46
CA ASN A 650 0.16 -4.65 -28.92
C ASN A 650 1.01 -3.74 -28.02
N ILE A 651 2.11 -4.30 -27.51
CA ILE A 651 3.07 -3.57 -26.68
C ILE A 651 4.21 -3.00 -27.53
N GLY A 652 4.69 -3.75 -28.51
CA GLY A 652 5.76 -3.29 -29.41
C GLY A 652 6.20 -4.34 -30.43
N GLY A 653 7.18 -3.99 -31.26
CA GLY A 653 7.69 -4.80 -32.36
C GLY A 653 7.03 -4.47 -33.70
N LYS A 654 6.85 -5.50 -34.54
CA LYS A 654 6.35 -5.33 -35.92
C LYS A 654 5.21 -6.28 -36.27
N GLU A 655 4.23 -5.78 -37.00
CA GLU A 655 3.13 -6.58 -37.57
C GLU A 655 3.59 -7.36 -38.81
N ASP A 656 4.44 -6.73 -39.62
CA ASP A 656 5.03 -7.25 -40.85
C ASP A 656 6.41 -6.59 -41.08
N GLN A 657 7.06 -6.85 -42.22
CA GLN A 657 8.42 -6.37 -42.51
C GLN A 657 8.55 -4.83 -42.48
N THR A 658 7.47 -4.11 -42.73
CA THR A 658 7.43 -2.65 -42.94
C THR A 658 6.67 -1.89 -41.85
N THR A 659 5.79 -2.57 -41.11
CA THR A 659 4.83 -1.92 -40.20
C THR A 659 5.19 -2.17 -38.73
N ASN A 660 5.60 -1.11 -38.02
CA ASN A 660 5.75 -1.14 -36.57
C ASN A 660 4.40 -1.12 -35.85
N THR A 661 4.35 -1.66 -34.63
CA THR A 661 3.15 -1.72 -33.79
C THR A 661 3.43 -1.38 -32.34
N GLY A 662 2.39 -1.15 -31.53
CA GLY A 662 2.51 -0.77 -30.12
C GLY A 662 3.37 0.49 -29.90
N LEU A 663 4.28 0.45 -28.93
CA LEU A 663 5.19 1.55 -28.59
C LEU A 663 6.25 1.84 -29.64
N ASP A 664 6.55 0.90 -30.53
CA ASP A 664 7.52 1.08 -31.61
C ASP A 664 6.90 1.80 -32.84
N ALA A 665 5.58 2.02 -32.84
CA ALA A 665 4.88 2.81 -33.85
C ALA A 665 4.95 4.31 -33.55
N ALA A 666 4.92 5.14 -34.60
CA ALA A 666 4.93 6.61 -34.46
C ALA A 666 3.59 7.17 -33.92
N ALA A 667 2.46 6.54 -34.26
CA ALA A 667 1.14 6.86 -33.75
C ALA A 667 0.61 5.68 -32.91
N TRP A 668 0.25 5.93 -31.65
CA TRP A 668 -0.09 4.86 -30.70
C TRP A 668 -1.58 4.55 -30.61
N SER A 669 -2.46 5.54 -30.87
CA SER A 669 -3.89 5.45 -30.60
C SER A 669 -4.59 4.30 -31.33
N ASP A 670 -4.13 3.95 -32.53
CA ASP A 670 -4.63 2.86 -33.38
C ASP A 670 -3.71 1.62 -33.40
N LYS A 671 -2.48 1.73 -32.87
CA LYS A 671 -1.47 0.67 -32.91
C LYS A 671 -1.24 -0.06 -31.59
N VAL A 672 -1.66 0.52 -30.47
CA VAL A 672 -1.65 -0.14 -29.16
C VAL A 672 -2.84 -1.10 -28.99
N PRO A 673 -4.09 -0.74 -29.29
CA PRO A 673 -5.22 -1.66 -29.10
C PRO A 673 -5.23 -2.77 -30.18
N LEU A 674 -5.42 -4.03 -29.77
CA LEU A 674 -5.74 -5.14 -30.69
C LEU A 674 -7.26 -5.34 -30.78
N PHE A 675 -7.89 -5.66 -29.66
CA PHE A 675 -9.34 -5.80 -29.56
C PHE A 675 -9.81 -5.71 -28.10
N GLU A 676 -11.12 -5.52 -27.93
CA GLU A 676 -11.84 -5.74 -26.67
C GLU A 676 -12.97 -6.74 -26.92
N THR A 677 -13.35 -7.50 -25.91
CA THR A 677 -14.47 -8.44 -26.02
C THR A 677 -15.80 -7.72 -26.30
N ALA A 678 -16.77 -8.50 -26.79
CA ALA A 678 -18.12 -8.02 -27.11
C ALA A 678 -18.79 -7.33 -25.90
N LYS A 679 -19.67 -6.37 -26.19
CA LYS A 679 -20.41 -5.53 -25.23
C LYS A 679 -21.91 -5.62 -25.53
N GLY A 680 -22.75 -5.19 -24.60
CA GLY A 680 -24.20 -5.16 -24.78
C GLY A 680 -24.82 -6.54 -24.72
N LYS A 681 -25.79 -6.81 -25.60
CA LYS A 681 -26.55 -8.07 -25.60
C LYS A 681 -25.72 -9.31 -25.90
N ASP A 682 -24.61 -9.14 -26.62
CA ASP A 682 -23.70 -10.24 -26.99
C ASP A 682 -22.68 -10.53 -25.89
N ASN A 683 -22.62 -9.73 -24.82
CA ASN A 683 -21.73 -9.95 -23.70
C ASN A 683 -22.32 -10.95 -22.71
N THR A 684 -21.93 -12.22 -22.85
CA THR A 684 -22.28 -13.30 -21.91
C THR A 684 -21.20 -13.58 -20.86
N LEU A 685 -20.14 -12.76 -20.82
CA LEU A 685 -19.07 -12.92 -19.83
C LEU A 685 -19.53 -12.40 -18.46
N GLY A 686 -19.09 -13.08 -17.41
CA GLY A 686 -19.11 -12.56 -16.04
C GLY A 686 -17.90 -11.66 -15.78
N PHE A 687 -17.71 -11.27 -14.52
CA PHE A 687 -16.48 -10.62 -14.07
C PHE A 687 -15.32 -11.59 -14.24
N THR A 688 -14.38 -11.26 -15.13
CA THR A 688 -13.28 -12.14 -15.52
C THR A 688 -12.16 -12.04 -14.47
N ILE A 689 -12.34 -12.71 -13.35
CA ILE A 689 -11.36 -12.77 -12.25
C ILE A 689 -10.28 -13.80 -12.59
N GLY A 690 -9.02 -13.39 -12.39
CA GLY A 690 -7.84 -14.20 -12.70
C GLY A 690 -7.13 -13.78 -14.00
N THR A 691 -6.23 -14.63 -14.49
CA THR A 691 -5.29 -14.27 -15.57
C THR A 691 -5.63 -15.06 -16.83
N PRO A 692 -5.99 -14.42 -17.96
CA PRO A 692 -6.21 -15.14 -19.21
C PRO A 692 -4.88 -15.71 -19.72
N GLN A 693 -4.93 -16.76 -20.53
CA GLN A 693 -3.72 -17.42 -21.06
C GLN A 693 -3.53 -17.13 -22.55
N ILE A 694 -2.29 -17.16 -23.04
CA ILE A 694 -1.98 -17.05 -24.47
C ILE A 694 -1.22 -18.29 -24.91
N GLY A 695 -1.72 -19.00 -25.93
CA GLY A 695 -1.03 -20.16 -26.51
C GLY A 695 -1.17 -20.18 -28.03
N ARG A 696 -0.46 -21.10 -28.69
CA ARG A 696 -0.69 -21.42 -30.10
C ARG A 696 -1.62 -22.61 -30.20
N VAL A 697 -2.59 -22.57 -31.11
CA VAL A 697 -3.53 -23.67 -31.37
C VAL A 697 -3.55 -24.01 -32.84
N SER A 698 -3.78 -25.28 -33.14
CA SER A 698 -4.16 -25.68 -34.49
C SER A 698 -5.66 -25.57 -34.66
N ILE A 699 -6.11 -24.91 -35.73
CA ILE A 699 -7.52 -24.88 -36.14
C ILE A 699 -7.88 -26.07 -37.05
N LYS A 700 -6.91 -26.95 -37.34
CA LYS A 700 -7.13 -28.19 -38.10
C LYS A 700 -6.09 -29.26 -37.73
N ARG A 701 -6.53 -30.34 -37.09
CA ARG A 701 -5.67 -31.45 -36.67
C ARG A 701 -6.01 -32.76 -37.39
N GLU A 702 -5.05 -33.68 -37.40
CA GLU A 702 -5.22 -35.03 -37.93
C GLU A 702 -6.06 -35.91 -36.99
N THR A 703 -6.50 -37.08 -37.45
CA THR A 703 -7.40 -37.96 -36.68
C THR A 703 -6.77 -38.51 -35.39
N ASP A 704 -5.44 -38.61 -35.34
CA ASP A 704 -4.70 -39.00 -34.14
C ASP A 704 -4.53 -37.83 -33.14
N GLY A 705 -4.98 -36.64 -33.52
CA GLY A 705 -4.89 -35.40 -32.75
C GLY A 705 -3.60 -34.62 -32.97
N SER A 706 -2.70 -35.05 -33.86
CA SER A 706 -1.46 -34.31 -34.14
C SER A 706 -1.71 -33.01 -34.94
N ALA A 707 -0.89 -32.00 -34.68
CA ALA A 707 -0.91 -30.73 -35.41
C ALA A 707 0.09 -30.74 -36.57
N LYS A 708 -0.30 -30.16 -37.71
CA LYS A 708 0.62 -29.83 -38.80
C LYS A 708 1.26 -28.49 -38.51
N LEU A 709 2.55 -28.47 -38.18
CA LEU A 709 3.24 -27.27 -37.71
C LEU A 709 3.45 -26.21 -38.80
N ASP A 710 3.32 -26.59 -40.07
CA ASP A 710 3.52 -25.73 -41.24
C ASP A 710 2.25 -24.95 -41.65
N GLU A 711 1.06 -25.33 -41.18
CA GLU A 711 -0.20 -24.67 -41.53
C GLU A 711 -1.28 -24.73 -40.45
N ASN A 712 -2.25 -23.83 -40.53
CA ASN A 712 -3.43 -23.79 -39.66
C ASN A 712 -3.11 -23.54 -38.17
N ILE A 713 -2.00 -22.88 -37.87
CA ILE A 713 -1.65 -22.50 -36.50
C ILE A 713 -2.02 -21.04 -36.24
N ARG A 714 -2.63 -20.77 -35.08
CA ARG A 714 -3.08 -19.45 -34.64
C ARG A 714 -2.56 -19.13 -33.25
N TYR A 715 -2.29 -17.85 -32.98
CA TYR A 715 -2.16 -17.39 -31.61
C TYR A 715 -3.55 -17.18 -31.01
N ALA A 716 -3.84 -17.89 -29.92
CA ALA A 716 -5.13 -17.86 -29.26
C ALA A 716 -5.03 -17.36 -27.81
N GLY A 717 -6.00 -16.54 -27.43
CA GLY A 717 -6.24 -16.08 -26.07
C GLY A 717 -7.32 -16.92 -25.43
N PHE A 718 -7.04 -17.48 -24.26
CA PHE A 718 -7.95 -18.34 -23.50
C PHE A 718 -8.49 -17.57 -22.30
N LEU A 719 -9.80 -17.39 -22.27
CA LEU A 719 -10.51 -16.63 -21.26
C LEU A 719 -11.59 -17.50 -20.63
N ALA A 720 -11.58 -17.63 -19.31
CA ALA A 720 -12.67 -18.25 -18.59
C ALA A 720 -13.88 -17.31 -18.56
N SER A 721 -15.10 -17.87 -18.55
CA SER A 721 -16.33 -17.09 -18.53
C SER A 721 -16.46 -16.12 -17.36
N GLY A 722 -15.74 -16.35 -16.25
CA GLY A 722 -15.79 -15.50 -15.06
C GLY A 722 -17.09 -15.67 -14.28
N TYR A 723 -17.36 -14.74 -13.35
CA TYR A 723 -18.48 -14.86 -12.40
C TYR A 723 -19.44 -13.69 -12.59
N ALA A 724 -20.68 -13.94 -12.98
CA ALA A 724 -21.70 -12.90 -13.15
C ALA A 724 -22.49 -12.61 -11.87
N ALA A 725 -22.64 -13.60 -10.99
CA ALA A 725 -23.37 -13.51 -9.73
C ALA A 725 -22.72 -14.32 -8.60
N GLU A 726 -22.91 -13.87 -7.36
CA GLU A 726 -22.42 -14.58 -6.17
C GLU A 726 -23.13 -15.93 -5.98
N GLU A 727 -24.45 -15.97 -6.13
CA GLU A 727 -25.24 -17.21 -6.13
C GLU A 727 -24.77 -18.16 -7.23
N LYS A 728 -24.35 -19.38 -6.87
CA LYS A 728 -23.63 -20.30 -7.76
C LYS A 728 -24.53 -20.89 -8.86
N ASP A 729 -25.81 -21.04 -8.60
CA ASP A 729 -26.82 -21.60 -9.50
C ASP A 729 -27.59 -20.52 -10.29
N ALA A 730 -27.22 -19.24 -10.14
CA ALA A 730 -27.83 -18.15 -10.90
C ALA A 730 -27.66 -18.36 -12.41
N ALA A 731 -28.76 -18.21 -13.16
CA ALA A 731 -28.79 -18.41 -14.61
C ALA A 731 -27.85 -17.47 -15.40
N ALA A 732 -27.41 -16.36 -14.79
CA ALA A 732 -26.44 -15.45 -15.37
C ALA A 732 -25.00 -16.00 -15.35
N ASN A 733 -24.70 -16.99 -14.49
CA ASN A 733 -23.38 -17.62 -14.42
C ASN A 733 -23.24 -18.67 -15.52
N GLU A 734 -22.65 -18.27 -16.64
CA GLU A 734 -22.20 -19.22 -17.64
C GLU A 734 -20.86 -19.85 -17.22
N THR A 735 -20.72 -21.17 -17.36
CA THR A 735 -19.44 -21.87 -17.21
C THR A 735 -18.93 -22.29 -18.59
N ALA A 736 -18.00 -21.52 -19.14
CA ALA A 736 -17.45 -21.77 -20.48
C ALA A 736 -16.00 -21.31 -20.61
N LEU A 737 -15.27 -21.96 -21.52
CA LEU A 737 -13.95 -21.52 -21.98
C LEU A 737 -14.10 -20.82 -23.33
N TYR A 738 -13.66 -19.56 -23.39
CA TYR A 738 -13.61 -18.75 -24.61
C TYR A 738 -12.21 -18.78 -25.19
N VAL A 739 -12.12 -18.96 -26.51
CA VAL A 739 -10.86 -18.98 -27.26
C VAL A 739 -10.94 -17.94 -28.37
N TYR A 740 -10.10 -16.92 -28.30
CA TYR A 740 -10.07 -15.79 -29.22
C TYR A 740 -8.82 -15.80 -30.09
N GLU A 741 -8.96 -15.46 -31.37
CA GLU A 741 -7.84 -15.16 -32.25
C GLU A 741 -7.13 -13.88 -31.78
N MET A 742 -5.83 -13.94 -31.51
CA MET A 742 -5.10 -12.80 -30.95
C MET A 742 -4.53 -11.87 -32.00
N LEU A 743 -4.04 -12.42 -33.12
CA LEU A 743 -3.22 -11.67 -34.08
C LEU A 743 -3.82 -11.62 -35.49
N GLY A 744 -4.79 -12.48 -35.80
CA GLY A 744 -5.42 -12.58 -37.12
C GLY A 744 -4.47 -13.07 -38.21
N LYS A 745 -3.45 -13.86 -37.83
CA LYS A 745 -2.36 -14.29 -38.73
C LYS A 745 -2.13 -15.79 -38.65
N GLU A 746 -1.78 -16.38 -39.80
CA GLU A 746 -1.21 -17.72 -39.86
C GLU A 746 0.21 -17.69 -39.28
N VAL A 747 0.50 -18.57 -38.32
CA VAL A 747 1.81 -18.63 -37.65
C VAL A 747 2.50 -19.97 -37.77
N GLY A 748 1.94 -20.91 -38.53
CA GLY A 748 2.63 -22.12 -38.95
C GLY A 748 3.92 -21.80 -39.72
N THR A 749 4.84 -22.75 -39.77
CA THR A 749 6.18 -22.58 -40.37
C THR A 749 6.20 -22.64 -41.90
N GLY A 750 5.06 -22.90 -42.56
CA GLY A 750 4.97 -23.06 -44.01
C GLY A 750 4.77 -21.76 -44.79
N GLU A 751 4.45 -21.88 -46.08
CA GLU A 751 4.41 -20.76 -47.05
C GLU A 751 3.36 -19.67 -46.73
N LYS A 752 2.32 -20.04 -45.97
CA LYS A 752 1.24 -19.14 -45.56
C LYS A 752 1.58 -18.29 -44.33
N ARG A 753 2.75 -18.50 -43.71
CA ARG A 753 3.19 -17.75 -42.53
C ARG A 753 3.07 -16.23 -42.72
N GLY A 754 2.45 -15.56 -41.75
CA GLY A 754 2.24 -14.11 -41.75
C GLY A 754 1.09 -13.61 -42.65
N GLN A 755 0.42 -14.49 -43.39
CA GLN A 755 -0.77 -14.12 -44.15
C GLN A 755 -1.97 -13.88 -43.20
N ALA A 756 -2.92 -13.07 -43.64
CA ALA A 756 -4.16 -12.81 -42.90
C ALA A 756 -4.97 -14.10 -42.76
N ALA A 757 -5.46 -14.38 -41.55
CA ALA A 757 -6.07 -15.67 -41.23
C ALA A 757 -7.15 -15.53 -40.15
N GLY A 758 -8.11 -14.64 -40.39
CA GLY A 758 -9.06 -14.15 -39.40
C GLY A 758 -8.73 -12.71 -38.98
N LYS A 759 -9.42 -12.21 -37.96
CA LYS A 759 -9.17 -10.90 -37.35
C LYS A 759 -8.86 -11.07 -35.86
N PRO A 760 -8.00 -10.22 -35.28
CA PRO A 760 -7.89 -10.12 -33.82
C PRO A 760 -9.26 -9.95 -33.17
N GLY A 761 -9.56 -10.75 -32.16
CA GLY A 761 -10.83 -10.76 -31.44
C GLY A 761 -11.89 -11.68 -32.00
N ASP A 762 -11.67 -12.34 -33.16
CA ASP A 762 -12.58 -13.36 -33.66
C ASP A 762 -12.65 -14.53 -32.64
N GLN A 763 -13.86 -14.96 -32.28
CA GLN A 763 -14.05 -16.10 -31.39
C GLN A 763 -13.82 -17.40 -32.17
N LEU A 764 -12.69 -18.07 -31.94
CA LEU A 764 -12.35 -19.36 -32.54
C LEU A 764 -13.24 -20.48 -31.99
N ALA A 765 -13.49 -20.47 -30.67
CA ALA A 765 -14.39 -21.41 -30.02
C ALA A 765 -14.98 -20.82 -28.72
N LYS A 766 -16.18 -21.30 -28.37
CA LYS A 766 -16.79 -21.15 -27.05
C LYS A 766 -17.21 -22.54 -26.58
N ILE A 767 -16.44 -23.11 -25.67
CA ILE A 767 -16.68 -24.47 -25.17
C ILE A 767 -17.49 -24.36 -23.87
N VAL A 768 -18.79 -24.57 -23.98
CA VAL A 768 -19.72 -24.52 -22.84
C VAL A 768 -19.63 -25.82 -22.03
N VAL A 769 -19.48 -25.69 -20.72
CA VAL A 769 -19.45 -26.83 -19.80
C VAL A 769 -20.87 -27.14 -19.37
N LYS A 770 -21.41 -28.26 -19.86
CA LYS A 770 -22.72 -28.75 -19.43
C LYS A 770 -22.68 -29.06 -17.93
N ASP A 771 -23.69 -28.59 -17.20
CA ASP A 771 -23.82 -28.75 -15.74
C ASP A 771 -22.64 -28.15 -14.94
N GLY A 772 -21.95 -27.17 -15.53
CA GLY A 772 -20.97 -26.34 -14.81
C GLY A 772 -21.66 -25.39 -13.82
N VAL A 773 -20.95 -25.02 -12.75
CA VAL A 773 -21.57 -24.30 -11.61
C VAL A 773 -20.81 -23.02 -11.27
N GLY A 774 -21.52 -21.89 -11.28
CA GLY A 774 -21.04 -20.61 -10.75
C GLY A 774 -19.97 -19.90 -11.57
N GLY A 775 -19.70 -20.34 -12.80
CA GLY A 775 -18.69 -19.75 -13.69
C GLY A 775 -17.35 -20.50 -13.69
N LEU A 776 -16.65 -20.43 -14.81
CA LEU A 776 -15.34 -21.08 -14.99
C LEU A 776 -14.22 -20.17 -14.47
N SER A 777 -13.24 -20.77 -13.82
CA SER A 777 -12.03 -20.12 -13.30
C SER A 777 -10.88 -20.18 -14.31
N THR A 778 -9.78 -19.48 -14.02
CA THR A 778 -8.61 -19.40 -14.90
C THR A 778 -8.14 -20.77 -15.39
N PRO A 779 -7.96 -20.98 -16.72
CA PRO A 779 -7.45 -22.23 -17.24
C PRO A 779 -5.92 -22.32 -17.13
N THR A 780 -5.41 -23.54 -17.17
CA THR A 780 -4.00 -23.85 -17.46
C THR A 780 -3.92 -24.62 -18.75
N LEU A 781 -3.02 -24.21 -19.65
CA LEU A 781 -2.81 -24.87 -20.93
C LEU A 781 -1.75 -25.95 -20.79
N LEU A 782 -1.87 -27.01 -21.60
CA LEU A 782 -0.93 -28.12 -21.62
C LEU A 782 -0.57 -28.47 -23.06
N ASP A 783 0.73 -28.47 -23.32
CA ASP A 783 1.38 -29.03 -24.51
C ASP A 783 2.02 -30.37 -24.10
N THR A 784 1.55 -31.48 -24.68
CA THR A 784 1.96 -32.82 -24.25
C THR A 784 3.13 -33.41 -25.02
N ASP A 785 3.37 -32.93 -26.23
CA ASP A 785 4.45 -33.39 -27.11
C ASP A 785 5.53 -32.34 -27.38
N PHE A 786 5.41 -31.16 -26.74
CA PHE A 786 6.40 -30.08 -26.75
C PHE A 786 6.67 -29.53 -28.15
N ASP A 787 5.67 -29.57 -29.03
CA ASP A 787 5.75 -29.01 -30.38
C ASP A 787 5.46 -27.49 -30.43
N GLY A 788 5.01 -26.92 -29.31
CA GLY A 788 4.67 -25.52 -29.15
C GLY A 788 3.19 -25.20 -29.44
N VAL A 789 2.36 -26.21 -29.70
CA VAL A 789 0.92 -26.13 -29.92
C VAL A 789 0.18 -26.73 -28.72
N VAL A 790 -0.81 -26.01 -28.22
CA VAL A 790 -1.59 -26.44 -27.06
C VAL A 790 -2.53 -27.59 -27.43
N ASP A 791 -2.49 -28.65 -26.63
CA ASP A 791 -3.32 -29.84 -26.78
C ASP A 791 -4.53 -29.84 -25.86
N PHE A 792 -4.33 -29.43 -24.60
CA PHE A 792 -5.36 -29.47 -23.57
C PHE A 792 -5.41 -28.17 -22.78
N ALA A 793 -6.56 -27.93 -22.14
CA ALA A 793 -6.67 -26.98 -21.05
C ALA A 793 -7.37 -27.61 -19.84
N PHE A 794 -7.01 -27.16 -18.64
CA PHE A 794 -7.65 -27.57 -17.39
C PHE A 794 -8.16 -26.35 -16.64
N ALA A 795 -9.40 -26.39 -16.18
CA ALA A 795 -10.00 -25.30 -15.42
C ALA A 795 -11.03 -25.81 -14.42
N GLY A 796 -11.10 -25.15 -13.26
CA GLY A 796 -12.11 -25.43 -12.24
C GLY A 796 -13.32 -24.51 -12.32
N ASP A 797 -14.36 -24.81 -11.55
CA ASP A 797 -15.52 -23.92 -11.36
C ASP A 797 -15.82 -23.66 -9.87
N ARG A 798 -16.76 -22.74 -9.60
CA ARG A 798 -17.18 -22.40 -8.24
C ARG A 798 -18.04 -23.49 -7.57
N GLY A 799 -18.42 -24.54 -8.30
CA GLY A 799 -19.00 -25.77 -7.77
C GLY A 799 -17.98 -26.78 -7.26
N GLY A 800 -16.67 -26.52 -7.41
CA GLY A 800 -15.60 -27.42 -6.99
C GLY A 800 -15.30 -28.53 -8.01
N ASN A 801 -15.79 -28.41 -9.24
CA ASN A 801 -15.50 -29.37 -10.31
C ASN A 801 -14.22 -28.98 -11.05
N MET A 802 -13.48 -29.97 -11.55
CA MET A 802 -12.33 -29.76 -12.46
C MET A 802 -12.63 -30.36 -13.83
N TYR A 803 -12.35 -29.60 -14.88
CA TYR A 803 -12.62 -29.97 -16.27
C TYR A 803 -11.33 -30.07 -17.07
N ARG A 804 -11.34 -30.98 -18.05
CA ARG A 804 -10.34 -31.06 -19.11
C ARG A 804 -10.99 -30.72 -20.44
N PHE A 805 -10.41 -29.77 -21.14
CA PHE A 805 -10.75 -29.39 -22.51
C PHE A 805 -9.73 -30.04 -23.44
N ASP A 806 -10.19 -30.80 -24.42
CA ASP A 806 -9.35 -31.42 -25.46
C ASP A 806 -9.45 -30.58 -26.74
N LEU A 807 -8.35 -29.91 -27.08
CA LEU A 807 -8.23 -29.00 -28.23
C LEU A 807 -7.66 -29.73 -29.46
N ARG A 808 -7.62 -31.07 -29.42
CA ARG A 808 -7.06 -31.89 -30.50
C ARG A 808 -8.08 -32.35 -31.54
N GLY A 809 -9.32 -31.88 -31.45
CA GLY A 809 -10.38 -32.15 -32.43
C GLY A 809 -10.01 -31.69 -33.84
N ALA A 810 -10.69 -32.23 -34.86
CA ALA A 810 -10.39 -31.96 -36.26
C ALA A 810 -10.59 -30.48 -36.65
N ALA A 811 -11.49 -29.77 -35.96
CA ALA A 811 -11.68 -28.33 -36.02
C ALA A 811 -12.06 -27.77 -34.63
N PRO A 812 -12.01 -26.45 -34.39
CA PRO A 812 -12.40 -25.84 -33.11
C PRO A 812 -13.82 -26.17 -32.64
N SER A 813 -14.75 -26.42 -33.58
CA SER A 813 -16.11 -26.87 -33.27
C SER A 813 -16.19 -28.28 -32.69
N ASP A 814 -15.16 -29.10 -32.90
CA ASP A 814 -15.07 -30.49 -32.44
C ASP A 814 -14.25 -30.63 -31.16
N TRP A 815 -13.77 -29.52 -30.59
CA TRP A 815 -13.12 -29.51 -29.28
C TRP A 815 -14.10 -29.93 -28.20
N THR A 816 -13.64 -30.76 -27.27
CA THR A 816 -14.51 -31.39 -26.27
C THR A 816 -14.14 -30.95 -24.86
N VAL A 817 -15.09 -31.10 -23.94
CA VAL A 817 -14.86 -30.92 -22.51
C VAL A 817 -15.42 -32.09 -21.73
N VAL A 818 -14.67 -32.54 -20.72
CA VAL A 818 -15.10 -33.58 -19.78
C VAL A 818 -14.81 -33.17 -18.35
N LYS A 819 -15.70 -33.55 -17.43
CA LYS A 819 -15.48 -33.39 -15.98
C LYS A 819 -14.54 -34.50 -15.49
N ILE A 820 -13.34 -34.12 -15.07
CA ILE A 820 -12.34 -35.06 -14.56
C ILE A 820 -12.45 -35.26 -13.04
N PHE A 821 -12.96 -34.27 -12.32
CA PHE A 821 -13.24 -34.36 -10.89
C PHE A 821 -14.57 -33.69 -10.54
N SER A 822 -15.36 -34.35 -9.68
CA SER A 822 -16.60 -33.82 -9.11
C SER A 822 -16.38 -33.54 -7.62
N GLY A 823 -16.34 -32.26 -7.26
CA GLY A 823 -16.15 -31.80 -5.89
C GLY A 823 -17.47 -31.43 -5.20
N SER A 824 -17.34 -30.57 -4.19
CA SER A 824 -18.47 -30.01 -3.43
C SER A 824 -18.58 -28.52 -3.69
N SER A 825 -19.81 -28.00 -3.73
CA SER A 825 -20.05 -26.56 -3.84
C SER A 825 -19.46 -25.77 -2.66
N SER A 826 -19.24 -26.39 -1.48
CA SER A 826 -18.53 -25.75 -0.36
C SER A 826 -17.02 -25.58 -0.58
N LYS A 827 -16.46 -26.18 -1.64
CA LYS A 827 -15.04 -26.15 -1.98
C LYS A 827 -14.83 -25.57 -3.39
N PRO A 828 -15.13 -24.28 -3.62
CA PRO A 828 -15.01 -23.67 -4.94
C PRO A 828 -13.55 -23.69 -5.43
N ILE A 829 -13.33 -23.85 -6.73
CA ILE A 829 -11.99 -23.72 -7.33
C ILE A 829 -11.95 -22.38 -8.04
N THR A 830 -11.22 -21.40 -7.49
CA THR A 830 -11.15 -20.02 -8.02
C THR A 830 -9.81 -19.69 -8.68
N SER A 831 -8.81 -20.56 -8.54
CA SER A 831 -7.48 -20.42 -9.14
C SER A 831 -7.24 -21.44 -10.25
N ALA A 832 -6.22 -21.18 -11.06
CA ALA A 832 -5.78 -22.12 -12.09
C ALA A 832 -5.15 -23.37 -11.46
N PRO A 833 -5.35 -24.57 -12.03
CA PRO A 833 -4.59 -25.75 -11.63
C PRO A 833 -3.14 -25.65 -12.09
N ALA A 834 -2.24 -26.38 -11.46
CA ALA A 834 -0.92 -26.68 -12.00
C ALA A 834 -0.91 -28.09 -12.58
N VAL A 835 -0.06 -28.35 -13.56
CA VAL A 835 0.12 -29.70 -14.11
C VAL A 835 1.54 -30.19 -13.89
N SER A 836 1.69 -31.45 -13.48
CA SER A 836 3.00 -32.08 -13.34
C SER A 836 3.08 -33.40 -14.10
N ARG A 837 4.07 -33.50 -14.98
CA ARG A 837 4.30 -34.67 -15.82
C ARG A 837 4.96 -35.78 -15.02
N LYS A 838 4.24 -36.89 -14.86
CA LYS A 838 4.68 -38.09 -14.15
C LYS A 838 5.43 -39.06 -15.06
N GLY A 839 4.93 -39.21 -16.29
CA GLY A 839 5.45 -40.10 -17.33
C GLY A 839 5.06 -39.63 -18.73
N THR A 840 5.28 -40.47 -19.74
CA THR A 840 4.89 -40.19 -21.13
C THR A 840 3.37 -40.01 -21.21
N LYS A 841 2.93 -38.79 -21.52
CA LYS A 841 1.52 -38.39 -21.56
C LYS A 841 0.73 -38.78 -20.29
N GLU A 842 1.39 -38.86 -19.14
CA GLU A 842 0.77 -39.11 -17.84
C GLU A 842 1.04 -37.92 -16.90
N TYR A 843 -0.01 -37.32 -16.38
CA TYR A 843 0.02 -36.06 -15.66
C TYR A 843 -0.73 -36.13 -14.34
N VAL A 844 -0.34 -35.26 -13.42
CA VAL A 844 -1.08 -34.95 -12.19
C VAL A 844 -1.59 -33.51 -12.30
N VAL A 845 -2.91 -33.33 -12.27
CA VAL A 845 -3.56 -32.01 -12.24
C VAL A 845 -3.75 -31.63 -10.78
N ILE A 846 -3.02 -30.61 -10.33
CA ILE A 846 -2.93 -30.18 -8.92
C ILE A 846 -3.66 -28.86 -8.74
N PHE A 847 -4.63 -28.80 -7.83
CA PHE A 847 -5.40 -27.58 -7.58
C PHE A 847 -5.83 -27.49 -6.13
N GLY A 848 -6.05 -26.26 -5.67
CA GLY A 848 -6.61 -25.98 -4.36
C GLY A 848 -8.03 -25.46 -4.46
N THR A 849 -8.72 -25.45 -3.32
CA THR A 849 -10.08 -24.92 -3.19
C THR A 849 -10.11 -23.74 -2.22
N GLY A 850 -11.07 -22.84 -2.43
CA GLY A 850 -11.25 -21.61 -1.67
C GLY A 850 -11.64 -20.42 -2.54
N SER A 851 -12.04 -19.33 -1.89
CA SER A 851 -12.42 -18.06 -2.51
C SER A 851 -11.93 -16.88 -1.65
N GLU A 852 -11.54 -15.79 -2.30
CA GLU A 852 -11.12 -14.51 -1.70
C GLU A 852 -11.79 -13.33 -2.42
N ILE A 853 -12.98 -13.57 -2.96
CA ILE A 853 -13.64 -12.68 -3.94
C ILE A 853 -14.80 -11.92 -3.28
N TYR A 854 -15.54 -12.58 -2.41
CA TYR A 854 -16.79 -12.06 -1.83
C TYR A 854 -16.56 -11.61 -0.39
N GLN A 855 -17.35 -10.63 0.07
CA GLN A 855 -17.26 -10.16 1.45
C GLN A 855 -17.52 -11.28 2.46
N SER A 856 -18.38 -12.24 2.10
CA SER A 856 -18.71 -13.43 2.89
C SER A 856 -17.50 -14.34 3.16
N ASP A 857 -16.47 -14.31 2.30
CA ASP A 857 -15.25 -15.13 2.43
C ASP A 857 -14.41 -14.77 3.67
N LEU A 858 -14.56 -13.56 4.21
CA LEU A 858 -13.85 -13.13 5.42
C LEU A 858 -14.24 -13.95 6.65
N SER A 859 -15.51 -14.32 6.76
CA SER A 859 -16.07 -15.10 7.87
C SER A 859 -16.12 -16.61 7.60
N ASN A 860 -15.77 -17.04 6.39
CA ASN A 860 -15.88 -18.43 5.98
C ASN A 860 -14.75 -19.29 6.57
N THR A 861 -15.12 -20.25 7.41
CA THR A 861 -14.20 -21.21 8.06
C THR A 861 -14.29 -22.63 7.50
N GLU A 862 -15.06 -22.86 6.43
CA GLU A 862 -15.21 -24.17 5.79
C GLU A 862 -13.86 -24.79 5.44
N THR A 863 -13.72 -26.09 5.71
CA THR A 863 -12.49 -26.84 5.40
C THR A 863 -12.32 -26.97 3.90
N GLN A 864 -11.35 -26.24 3.35
CA GLN A 864 -10.89 -26.39 1.98
C GLN A 864 -9.89 -27.54 1.85
N SER A 865 -9.52 -27.87 0.62
CA SER A 865 -8.61 -28.96 0.28
C SER A 865 -7.72 -28.66 -0.93
N ILE A 866 -6.60 -29.36 -1.00
CA ILE A 866 -5.73 -29.47 -2.17
C ILE A 866 -5.95 -30.86 -2.77
N TYR A 867 -6.00 -30.96 -4.09
CA TYR A 867 -6.22 -32.20 -4.83
C TYR A 867 -5.11 -32.39 -5.86
N GLY A 868 -4.77 -33.65 -6.13
CA GLY A 868 -3.95 -34.07 -7.27
C GLY A 868 -4.64 -35.20 -8.00
N ILE A 869 -5.06 -34.97 -9.26
CA ILE A 869 -5.84 -35.91 -10.06
C ILE A 869 -4.98 -36.48 -11.18
N PHE A 870 -4.90 -37.81 -11.28
CA PHE A 870 -4.13 -38.46 -12.34
C PHE A 870 -4.89 -38.43 -13.67
N GLN A 871 -4.17 -38.12 -14.74
CA GLN A 871 -4.69 -38.05 -16.09
C GLN A 871 -3.71 -38.74 -17.04
N LYS A 872 -4.22 -39.74 -17.77
CA LYS A 872 -3.47 -40.47 -18.79
C LYS A 872 -4.00 -40.05 -20.17
N LEU A 873 -3.19 -39.32 -20.91
CA LEU A 873 -3.55 -38.57 -22.11
C LEU A 873 -2.91 -39.17 -23.39
N ASP A 874 -2.71 -40.49 -23.41
CA ASP A 874 -2.00 -41.23 -24.46
C ASP A 874 -2.91 -41.70 -25.62
N LYS A 875 -4.21 -41.40 -25.55
CA LYS A 875 -5.22 -41.80 -26.53
C LYS A 875 -5.52 -40.71 -27.56
N THR A 876 -6.07 -41.14 -28.70
CA THR A 876 -6.63 -40.25 -29.72
C THR A 876 -7.79 -39.42 -29.14
N PRO A 877 -8.17 -38.29 -29.74
CA PRO A 877 -9.21 -37.41 -29.18
C PRO A 877 -10.53 -38.13 -28.93
N LYS A 878 -10.99 -38.96 -29.88
CA LYS A 878 -12.22 -39.73 -29.77
C LYS A 878 -12.17 -40.76 -28.64
N ASP A 879 -11.11 -41.58 -28.62
CA ASP A 879 -10.98 -42.65 -27.63
C ASP A 879 -10.80 -42.09 -26.20
N LEU A 880 -10.13 -40.93 -26.06
CA LEU A 880 -9.95 -40.25 -24.78
C LEU A 880 -11.26 -39.63 -24.25
N PHE A 881 -12.12 -39.15 -25.15
CA PHE A 881 -13.45 -38.63 -24.79
C PHE A 881 -14.39 -39.74 -24.30
N GLU A 882 -14.28 -40.94 -24.86
CA GLU A 882 -15.09 -42.10 -24.46
C GLU A 882 -14.54 -42.81 -23.20
N ASP A 883 -13.28 -42.56 -22.83
CA ASP A 883 -12.61 -43.20 -21.69
C ASP A 883 -13.12 -42.71 -20.31
N LYS A 884 -14.04 -43.49 -19.74
CA LYS A 884 -14.59 -43.25 -18.39
C LYS A 884 -13.57 -43.42 -17.26
N THR A 885 -12.45 -44.09 -17.47
CA THR A 885 -11.43 -44.24 -16.42
C THR A 885 -10.71 -42.92 -16.12
N ASN A 886 -10.64 -42.04 -17.12
CA ASN A 886 -10.07 -40.69 -17.06
C ASN A 886 -11.08 -39.59 -16.67
N GLN A 887 -12.29 -39.93 -16.26
CA GLN A 887 -13.39 -39.00 -15.99
C GLN A 887 -14.07 -39.29 -14.64
N GLY A 888 -14.84 -38.32 -14.15
CA GLY A 888 -15.79 -38.52 -13.05
C GLY A 888 -15.17 -38.92 -11.71
N VAL A 889 -13.92 -38.53 -11.44
CA VAL A 889 -13.25 -38.83 -10.18
C VAL A 889 -13.97 -38.10 -9.03
N VAL A 890 -14.17 -38.78 -7.91
CA VAL A 890 -14.70 -38.18 -6.67
C VAL A 890 -13.68 -38.36 -5.54
N ALA A 891 -13.85 -37.63 -4.44
CA ALA A 891 -12.94 -37.68 -3.29
C ALA A 891 -12.69 -39.11 -2.74
N GLN A 892 -13.69 -40.00 -2.82
CA GLN A 892 -13.58 -41.41 -2.40
C GLN A 892 -12.59 -42.22 -3.24
N ASN A 893 -12.24 -41.76 -4.44
CA ASN A 893 -11.22 -42.41 -5.28
C ASN A 893 -9.80 -41.91 -5.01
N LEU A 894 -9.62 -41.01 -4.05
CA LEU A 894 -8.35 -40.33 -3.77
C LEU A 894 -7.78 -40.77 -2.43
N ARG A 895 -6.45 -40.76 -2.31
CA ARG A 895 -5.78 -41.03 -1.04
C ARG A 895 -5.58 -39.73 -0.26
N GLU A 896 -6.01 -39.71 1.00
CA GLU A 896 -5.77 -38.57 1.90
C GLU A 896 -4.30 -38.52 2.35
N GLN A 897 -3.78 -37.29 2.46
CA GLN A 897 -2.56 -36.97 3.18
C GLN A 897 -2.88 -35.94 4.27
N THR A 898 -2.24 -36.06 5.43
CA THR A 898 -2.52 -35.26 6.62
C THR A 898 -1.40 -34.27 6.93
N ILE A 899 -1.76 -33.05 7.31
CA ILE A 899 -0.82 -32.02 7.80
C ILE A 899 -0.57 -32.23 9.30
N THR A 900 0.69 -32.18 9.72
CA THR A 900 1.12 -32.12 11.12
C THR A 900 1.97 -30.88 11.34
N GLU A 901 1.68 -30.13 12.39
CA GLU A 901 2.48 -28.96 12.81
C GLU A 901 3.43 -29.36 13.94
N ALA A 902 4.68 -28.89 13.88
CA ALA A 902 5.66 -29.10 14.94
C ALA A 902 6.48 -27.83 15.17
N GLU A 903 6.70 -27.48 16.45
CA GLU A 903 7.59 -26.39 16.83
C GLU A 903 9.06 -26.80 16.67
N GLN A 904 9.84 -25.92 16.07
CA GLN A 904 11.26 -26.10 15.77
C GLN A 904 12.04 -24.94 16.39
N SER A 905 13.06 -25.25 17.18
CA SER A 905 14.00 -24.24 17.72
C SER A 905 15.22 -24.10 16.80
N TYR A 906 15.64 -22.87 16.52
CA TYR A 906 16.82 -22.58 15.69
C TYR A 906 17.49 -21.27 16.13
N ASN A 907 18.76 -21.07 15.81
CA ASN A 907 19.41 -19.79 16.06
C ASN A 907 19.35 -18.90 14.81
N ASP A 908 19.05 -17.62 14.98
CA ASP A 908 19.12 -16.64 13.89
C ASP A 908 20.57 -16.26 13.50
N GLY A 909 20.72 -15.35 12.54
CA GLY A 909 22.04 -14.87 12.08
C GLY A 909 22.88 -14.16 13.16
N ASN A 910 22.26 -13.75 14.27
CA ASN A 910 22.91 -13.16 15.44
C ASN A 910 23.10 -14.18 16.58
N ASN A 911 22.89 -15.47 16.28
CA ASN A 911 22.97 -16.58 17.22
C ASN A 911 21.96 -16.52 18.38
N GLN A 912 20.82 -15.84 18.19
CA GLN A 912 19.72 -15.80 19.16
C GLN A 912 18.76 -16.97 18.92
N PRO A 913 18.30 -17.69 19.96
CA PRO A 913 17.33 -18.76 19.82
C PRO A 913 15.96 -18.22 19.40
N GLN A 914 15.42 -18.81 18.35
CA GLN A 914 14.12 -18.56 17.74
C GLN A 914 13.32 -19.85 17.74
N THR A 915 11.99 -19.74 17.73
CA THR A 915 11.09 -20.87 17.51
C THR A 915 10.18 -20.61 16.31
N SER A 916 9.97 -21.62 15.46
CA SER A 916 9.07 -21.52 14.31
C SER A 916 8.23 -22.79 14.17
N LYS A 917 7.02 -22.65 13.65
CA LYS A 917 6.09 -23.76 13.39
C LYS A 917 6.30 -24.29 11.98
N ALA A 918 6.93 -25.46 11.90
CA ALA A 918 7.13 -26.18 10.65
C ALA A 918 5.95 -27.13 10.38
N LEU A 919 5.54 -27.22 9.12
CA LEU A 919 4.48 -28.12 8.67
C LEU A 919 5.09 -29.33 7.97
N TYR A 920 4.55 -30.51 8.27
CA TYR A 920 4.93 -31.79 7.69
C TYR A 920 3.70 -32.49 7.12
N LEU A 921 3.84 -33.19 5.99
CA LEU A 921 2.79 -34.05 5.43
C LEU A 921 3.06 -35.52 5.75
N SER A 922 2.01 -36.33 5.84
CA SER A 922 2.14 -37.80 5.81
C SER A 922 2.77 -38.28 4.50
N ASN A 923 3.11 -39.56 4.41
CA ASN A 923 3.62 -40.15 3.17
C ASN A 923 2.86 -41.44 2.82
N GLU A 924 1.53 -41.34 2.81
CA GLU A 924 0.69 -42.47 2.47
C GLU A 924 0.92 -42.90 1.01
N LYS A 925 0.92 -44.21 0.76
CA LYS A 925 1.12 -44.77 -0.58
C LYS A 925 -0.15 -44.62 -1.41
N ILE A 926 0.00 -44.24 -2.69
CA ILE A 926 -1.09 -44.30 -3.67
C ILE A 926 -1.18 -45.72 -4.22
N GLU A 927 -2.23 -46.44 -3.85
CA GLU A 927 -2.51 -47.78 -4.38
C GLU A 927 -3.14 -47.68 -5.78
N GLU A 928 -3.06 -48.75 -6.57
CA GLU A 928 -3.50 -48.77 -7.99
C GLU A 928 -4.97 -48.38 -8.19
N ALA A 929 -5.83 -48.66 -7.20
CA ALA A 929 -7.24 -48.28 -7.23
C ALA A 929 -7.48 -46.76 -7.06
N HIS A 930 -6.51 -46.03 -6.51
CA HIS A 930 -6.65 -44.58 -6.29
C HIS A 930 -6.30 -43.81 -7.57
N LYS A 931 -7.13 -42.82 -7.89
CA LYS A 931 -6.99 -41.97 -9.08
C LYS A 931 -6.25 -40.65 -8.78
N GLY A 932 -5.58 -40.58 -7.63
CA GLY A 932 -4.91 -39.38 -7.16
C GLY A 932 -4.88 -39.28 -5.64
N TRP A 933 -4.74 -38.06 -5.15
CA TRP A 933 -4.58 -37.75 -3.74
C TRP A 933 -5.28 -36.43 -3.35
N PHE A 934 -5.49 -36.22 -2.06
CA PHE A 934 -5.97 -34.95 -1.53
C PHE A 934 -5.42 -34.65 -0.13
N ILE A 935 -5.41 -33.38 0.25
CA ILE A 935 -5.04 -32.88 1.57
C ILE A 935 -6.15 -31.97 2.05
N ASN A 936 -6.70 -32.24 3.24
CA ASN A 936 -7.59 -31.29 3.91
C ASN A 936 -6.78 -30.18 4.58
N LEU A 937 -7.19 -28.93 4.36
CA LEU A 937 -6.59 -27.76 5.01
C LEU A 937 -7.18 -27.53 6.40
N ARG A 938 -6.53 -26.69 7.20
CA ARG A 938 -7.06 -26.32 8.52
C ARG A 938 -8.27 -25.39 8.35
N PRO A 939 -9.16 -25.27 9.36
CA PRO A 939 -10.34 -24.39 9.26
C PRO A 939 -9.98 -22.95 8.88
N GLY A 940 -10.68 -22.42 7.87
CA GLY A 940 -10.48 -21.06 7.31
C GLY A 940 -9.27 -20.90 6.39
N GLU A 941 -8.44 -21.93 6.20
CA GLU A 941 -7.39 -21.92 5.19
C GLU A 941 -7.96 -22.19 3.80
N ARG A 942 -7.37 -21.55 2.79
CA ARG A 942 -7.84 -21.58 1.40
C ARG A 942 -6.69 -21.39 0.42
N VAL A 943 -6.91 -21.84 -0.81
CA VAL A 943 -5.99 -21.65 -1.93
C VAL A 943 -6.72 -20.90 -3.04
N SER A 944 -6.26 -19.68 -3.31
CA SER A 944 -6.79 -18.77 -4.33
C SER A 944 -5.78 -18.44 -5.44
N LEU A 945 -4.58 -19.04 -5.37
CA LEU A 945 -3.48 -18.83 -6.32
C LEU A 945 -3.12 -20.14 -7.04
N LYS A 946 -2.58 -20.04 -8.25
CA LYS A 946 -2.06 -21.19 -9.00
C LYS A 946 -0.86 -21.78 -8.26
N PRO A 947 -0.80 -23.11 -8.03
CA PRO A 947 0.40 -23.74 -7.50
C PRO A 947 1.61 -23.58 -8.45
N THR A 948 2.80 -23.36 -7.90
CA THR A 948 4.03 -23.28 -8.71
C THR A 948 4.76 -24.62 -8.71
N MET A 949 4.96 -25.21 -9.88
CA MET A 949 5.74 -26.44 -10.02
C MET A 949 7.25 -26.15 -10.03
N ILE A 950 7.98 -26.80 -9.12
CA ILE A 950 9.44 -26.83 -9.12
C ILE A 950 9.87 -28.29 -9.05
N LEU A 951 10.46 -28.78 -10.15
CA LEU A 951 10.66 -30.21 -10.35
C LEU A 951 9.33 -30.97 -10.20
N ARG A 952 9.31 -32.04 -9.39
CA ARG A 952 8.11 -32.80 -9.00
C ARG A 952 7.49 -32.31 -7.68
N THR A 953 7.83 -31.10 -7.21
CA THR A 953 7.20 -30.49 -6.03
C THR A 953 6.26 -29.36 -6.45
N ALA A 954 5.01 -29.43 -6.03
CA ALA A 954 4.06 -28.31 -6.13
C ALA A 954 4.19 -27.42 -4.90
N ILE A 955 4.52 -26.14 -5.07
CA ILE A 955 4.46 -25.15 -4.00
C ILE A 955 3.08 -24.50 -4.04
N VAL A 956 2.30 -24.73 -3.01
CA VAL A 956 0.96 -24.17 -2.84
C VAL A 956 1.00 -23.03 -1.83
N THR A 957 0.44 -21.89 -2.21
CA THR A 957 0.23 -20.75 -1.31
C THR A 957 -1.16 -20.87 -0.67
N ILE A 958 -1.17 -21.07 0.65
CA ILE A 958 -2.37 -21.17 1.47
C ILE A 958 -2.52 -19.86 2.23
N ARG A 959 -3.69 -19.24 2.18
CA ARG A 959 -4.01 -18.01 2.91
C ARG A 959 -5.08 -18.27 3.94
N LYS A 960 -5.01 -17.54 5.05
CA LYS A 960 -6.03 -17.52 6.09
C LYS A 960 -6.25 -16.09 6.53
N TYR A 961 -7.53 -15.73 6.70
CA TYR A 961 -7.97 -14.42 7.15
C TYR A 961 -8.75 -14.61 8.42
N THR A 962 -8.47 -13.76 9.40
CA THR A 962 -9.24 -13.69 10.64
C THR A 962 -9.62 -12.23 10.80
N SER A 963 -10.92 -11.95 10.80
CA SER A 963 -11.39 -10.63 11.23
C SER A 963 -11.13 -10.52 12.73
N ASP A 964 -10.12 -9.76 13.11
CA ASP A 964 -10.10 -9.20 14.45
C ASP A 964 -11.14 -8.08 14.41
N VAL A 965 -12.28 -8.28 15.09
CA VAL A 965 -13.14 -7.15 15.42
C VAL A 965 -12.31 -6.36 16.41
N GLY A 966 -11.39 -5.55 15.87
CA GLY A 966 -10.42 -4.81 16.63
C GLY A 966 -11.12 -4.15 17.80
N LYS A 967 -10.41 -4.08 18.92
CA LYS A 967 -10.98 -3.61 20.18
C LYS A 967 -11.84 -2.36 19.94
N THR A 968 -13.15 -2.53 20.05
CA THR A 968 -14.09 -1.40 19.98
C THR A 968 -13.99 -0.70 21.31
N ILE A 969 -13.41 0.49 21.30
CA ILE A 969 -13.27 1.28 22.51
C ILE A 969 -14.58 2.03 22.69
N GLY A 970 -15.46 1.48 23.50
CA GLY A 970 -16.71 2.13 23.89
C GLY A 970 -16.48 3.33 24.80
N LYS A 971 -17.50 4.17 24.98
CA LYS A 971 -17.45 5.36 25.84
C LYS A 971 -16.95 5.07 27.26
N GLU A 972 -17.40 3.97 27.85
CA GLU A 972 -17.00 3.57 29.21
C GLU A 972 -15.51 3.21 29.34
N GLU A 973 -14.89 2.68 28.27
CA GLU A 973 -13.47 2.32 28.28
C GLU A 973 -12.60 3.54 28.01
N ALA A 974 -13.01 4.42 27.09
CA ALA A 974 -12.39 5.73 26.86
C ALA A 974 -12.50 6.68 28.08
N GLU A 975 -13.42 6.42 29.00
CA GLU A 975 -13.53 7.16 30.27
C GLU A 975 -12.55 6.67 31.34
N LYS A 976 -12.07 5.43 31.25
CA LYS A 976 -11.05 4.88 32.17
C LYS A 976 -9.65 5.31 31.77
N ASP A 977 -9.41 5.46 30.48
CA ASP A 977 -8.15 5.95 29.93
C ASP A 977 -8.42 7.03 28.89
N LEU A 978 -8.22 8.29 29.31
CA LEU A 978 -8.56 9.46 28.52
C LEU A 978 -7.70 9.61 27.24
N CYS A 979 -6.59 8.85 27.15
CA CYS A 979 -5.79 8.76 25.93
C CYS A 979 -6.41 7.87 24.86
N LEU A 980 -7.44 7.10 25.20
CA LEU A 980 -8.15 6.28 24.23
C LEU A 980 -9.25 7.09 23.55
N PRO A 981 -9.29 7.13 22.20
CA PRO A 981 -10.47 7.61 21.51
C PRO A 981 -11.64 6.63 21.70
N VAL A 982 -12.87 7.11 21.57
CA VAL A 982 -13.98 6.22 21.26
C VAL A 982 -13.78 5.81 19.81
N SER A 983 -13.50 4.54 19.56
CA SER A 983 -13.18 4.08 18.20
C SER A 983 -13.79 2.73 17.89
N ASN A 984 -14.18 2.58 16.63
CA ASN A 984 -14.46 1.29 16.03
C ASN A 984 -13.25 0.90 15.21
N ASN A 985 -12.51 -0.09 15.69
CA ASN A 985 -11.39 -0.64 14.97
C ASN A 985 -11.85 -1.94 14.32
N LYS A 986 -11.72 -2.04 13.00
CA LYS A 986 -11.78 -3.32 12.28
C LYS A 986 -10.38 -3.61 11.80
N SER A 987 -9.88 -4.81 12.04
CA SER A 987 -8.62 -5.23 11.43
C SER A 987 -8.74 -6.64 10.91
N THR A 988 -8.20 -6.87 9.73
CA THR A 988 -8.05 -8.22 9.23
C THR A 988 -6.62 -8.69 9.46
N VAL A 989 -6.48 -9.72 10.29
CA VAL A 989 -5.22 -10.43 10.45
C VAL A 989 -5.16 -11.49 9.35
N THR A 990 -4.06 -11.49 8.59
CA THR A 990 -3.84 -12.45 7.51
C THR A 990 -2.56 -13.23 7.78
N SER A 991 -2.55 -14.51 7.43
CA SER A 991 -1.34 -15.33 7.41
C SER A 991 -1.22 -16.07 6.08
N THR A 992 0.00 -16.24 5.60
CA THR A 992 0.31 -17.00 4.40
C THR A 992 1.22 -18.17 4.72
N THR A 993 0.84 -19.36 4.27
CA THR A 993 1.63 -20.57 4.37
C THR A 993 2.08 -21.00 2.98
N PHE A 994 3.38 -21.20 2.79
CA PHE A 994 3.90 -21.90 1.62
C PHE A 994 4.04 -23.38 1.97
N LEU A 995 3.40 -24.26 1.20
CA LEU A 995 3.43 -25.70 1.40
C LEU A 995 3.95 -26.39 0.13
N GLY A 996 5.13 -27.00 0.21
CA GLY A 996 5.71 -27.87 -0.81
C GLY A 996 5.15 -29.28 -0.70
N ILE A 997 4.64 -29.81 -1.81
CA ILE A 997 3.90 -31.06 -1.88
C ILE A 997 4.51 -31.94 -2.97
N ASN A 998 4.75 -33.22 -2.67
CA ASN A 998 5.18 -34.17 -3.68
C ASN A 998 4.03 -34.44 -4.68
N ALA A 999 4.24 -34.14 -5.96
CA ALA A 999 3.21 -34.30 -6.99
C ALA A 999 2.74 -35.76 -7.18
N ASP A 1000 3.58 -36.76 -6.88
CA ASP A 1000 3.25 -38.17 -7.05
C ASP A 1000 2.18 -38.67 -6.07
N ASN A 1001 2.22 -38.22 -4.81
CA ASN A 1001 1.35 -38.76 -3.76
C ASN A 1001 0.74 -37.73 -2.81
N GLY A 1002 1.04 -36.44 -2.97
CA GLY A 1002 0.56 -35.39 -2.08
C GLY A 1002 1.30 -35.32 -0.75
N GLY A 1003 2.39 -36.06 -0.57
CA GLY A 1003 2.96 -36.35 0.74
C GLY A 1003 4.27 -35.63 1.07
N ALA A 1004 5.04 -36.27 1.96
CA ALA A 1004 6.33 -35.81 2.49
C ALA A 1004 7.39 -35.52 1.42
N LEU A 1005 8.28 -34.55 1.73
CA LEU A 1005 9.44 -34.22 0.91
C LEU A 1005 10.71 -34.94 1.43
N ASN A 1006 11.55 -35.37 0.49
CA ASN A 1006 12.86 -35.96 0.76
C ASN A 1006 13.98 -35.12 0.11
N SER A 1007 15.23 -35.58 0.22
CA SER A 1007 16.40 -34.88 -0.33
C SER A 1007 16.36 -34.68 -1.85
N ARG A 1008 15.59 -35.48 -2.59
CA ARG A 1008 15.41 -35.37 -4.04
C ARG A 1008 14.33 -34.34 -4.43
N SER A 1009 13.44 -34.02 -3.50
CA SER A 1009 12.36 -33.07 -3.72
C SER A 1009 12.89 -31.63 -3.76
N ALA A 1010 12.24 -30.76 -4.53
CA ALA A 1010 12.47 -29.32 -4.36
C ALA A 1010 11.90 -28.90 -3.00
N ARG A 1011 12.67 -28.15 -2.22
CA ARG A 1011 12.36 -27.71 -0.85
C ARG A 1011 12.89 -26.31 -0.61
N PHE A 1012 12.19 -25.52 0.19
CA PHE A 1012 12.53 -24.11 0.48
C PHE A 1012 12.64 -23.80 1.97
N THR A 1013 12.31 -24.76 2.83
CA THR A 1013 12.46 -24.64 4.28
C THR A 1013 13.93 -24.85 4.68
N PRO A 1014 14.40 -24.25 5.78
CA PRO A 1014 15.74 -24.52 6.31
C PRO A 1014 16.00 -26.02 6.48
N ASP A 1015 17.18 -26.51 6.07
CA ASP A 1015 17.54 -27.94 6.13
C ASP A 1015 17.60 -28.50 7.56
N ILE A 1016 17.65 -27.63 8.56
CA ILE A 1016 17.57 -28.00 9.98
C ILE A 1016 16.17 -28.49 10.37
N PHE A 1017 15.12 -28.09 9.65
CA PHE A 1017 13.74 -28.52 9.90
C PHE A 1017 13.47 -29.87 9.23
N LYS A 1018 14.11 -30.92 9.74
CA LYS A 1018 13.97 -32.30 9.27
C LYS A 1018 13.74 -33.26 10.44
N ARG A 1019 13.09 -34.39 10.16
CA ARG A 1019 12.82 -35.46 11.13
C ARG A 1019 12.91 -36.83 10.47
N GLU A 1020 13.06 -37.89 11.25
CA GLU A 1020 12.92 -39.26 10.74
C GLU A 1020 11.45 -39.66 10.69
N LEU A 1021 11.02 -40.25 9.58
CA LEU A 1021 9.68 -40.80 9.38
C LEU A 1021 9.81 -42.29 9.08
N SER A 1022 9.12 -43.11 9.89
CA SER A 1022 9.18 -44.58 9.77
C SER A 1022 8.85 -45.05 8.36
N GLY A 1023 9.71 -45.90 7.78
CA GLY A 1023 9.55 -46.42 6.41
C GLY A 1023 9.85 -45.44 5.27
N PHE A 1024 10.13 -44.16 5.56
CA PHE A 1024 10.48 -43.13 4.59
C PHE A 1024 11.93 -42.62 4.76
N GLY A 1025 12.44 -42.64 5.99
CA GLY A 1025 13.73 -42.06 6.35
C GLY A 1025 13.62 -40.56 6.64
N THR A 1026 14.63 -39.78 6.26
CA THR A 1026 14.66 -38.35 6.51
C THR A 1026 13.58 -37.59 5.74
N GLN A 1027 12.64 -37.03 6.48
CA GLN A 1027 11.60 -36.12 6.03
C GLN A 1027 12.01 -34.67 6.27
N TYR A 1028 11.91 -33.84 5.25
CA TYR A 1028 12.04 -32.38 5.37
C TYR A 1028 10.67 -31.74 5.62
N ALA A 1029 10.65 -30.61 6.32
CA ALA A 1029 9.43 -29.82 6.46
C ALA A 1029 8.86 -29.46 5.08
N ASN A 1030 7.55 -29.61 4.94
CA ASN A 1030 6.81 -29.26 3.75
C ASN A 1030 6.56 -27.76 3.68
N GLY A 1031 6.44 -27.04 4.81
CA GLY A 1031 6.07 -25.63 4.76
C GLY A 1031 6.30 -24.83 6.03
N LEU A 1032 6.15 -23.52 5.90
CA LEU A 1032 6.22 -22.52 6.98
C LEU A 1032 5.08 -21.52 6.82
N THR A 1033 4.61 -20.98 7.95
CA THR A 1033 3.58 -19.93 8.00
C THR A 1033 4.22 -18.59 8.31
N GLN A 1034 3.83 -17.54 7.58
CA GLN A 1034 4.29 -16.18 7.71
C GLN A 1034 3.11 -15.22 7.94
N GLU A 1035 3.36 -14.12 8.64
CA GLU A 1035 2.35 -13.08 8.88
C GLU A 1035 2.18 -12.14 7.67
N GLY A 1036 0.92 -11.86 7.33
CA GLY A 1036 0.50 -11.02 6.20
C GLY A 1036 0.28 -11.81 4.91
N ILE A 1037 0.00 -11.07 3.83
CA ILE A 1037 -0.01 -11.61 2.46
C ILE A 1037 1.43 -11.69 1.97
N VAL A 1038 1.90 -12.91 1.69
CA VAL A 1038 3.22 -13.14 1.11
C VAL A 1038 3.05 -13.85 -0.24
N SER A 1039 3.65 -13.30 -1.27
CA SER A 1039 3.68 -13.87 -2.62
C SER A 1039 5.13 -14.01 -3.06
N PHE A 1040 5.42 -14.94 -3.96
CA PHE A 1040 6.79 -15.22 -4.37
C PHE A 1040 6.94 -15.38 -5.88
N THR A 1041 8.17 -15.16 -6.33
CA THR A 1041 8.64 -15.50 -7.67
C THR A 1041 9.82 -16.45 -7.56
N PHE A 1042 9.76 -17.58 -8.27
CA PHE A 1042 10.86 -18.53 -8.28
C PHE A 1042 11.95 -18.10 -9.27
N ILE A 1043 13.21 -18.13 -8.81
CA ILE A 1043 14.39 -17.78 -9.59
C ILE A 1043 15.34 -18.99 -9.66
N ASP A 1044 15.69 -19.41 -10.88
CA ASP A 1044 16.75 -20.39 -11.15
C ASP A 1044 17.84 -19.77 -12.03
N PRO A 1045 19.08 -19.66 -11.54
CA PRO A 1045 20.17 -19.01 -12.28
C PRO A 1045 20.60 -19.75 -13.55
N ASN A 1046 20.30 -21.05 -13.63
CA ASN A 1046 20.66 -21.88 -14.77
C ASN A 1046 19.56 -21.92 -15.83
N LYS A 1047 18.34 -21.49 -15.50
CA LYS A 1047 17.31 -21.26 -16.51
C LYS A 1047 17.70 -19.98 -17.23
N ARG A 1048 17.91 -20.04 -18.55
CA ARG A 1048 18.33 -18.86 -19.35
C ARG A 1048 17.23 -18.36 -20.28
N THR A 1049 16.18 -19.16 -20.48
CA THR A 1049 15.12 -18.89 -21.46
C THR A 1049 13.80 -18.55 -20.77
N ASP A 1050 13.13 -17.52 -21.26
CA ASP A 1050 11.81 -17.03 -20.80
C ASP A 1050 10.67 -17.84 -21.42
N ASP A 1051 10.90 -19.14 -21.57
CA ASP A 1051 9.98 -20.01 -22.26
C ASP A 1051 8.68 -20.12 -21.44
N PRO A 1052 7.52 -19.80 -22.04
CA PRO A 1052 6.24 -19.93 -21.36
C PRO A 1052 5.80 -21.37 -21.15
N VAL A 1053 6.48 -22.34 -21.78
CA VAL A 1053 6.25 -23.76 -21.57
C VAL A 1053 7.22 -24.27 -20.51
N THR A 1054 6.68 -24.83 -19.44
CA THR A 1054 7.46 -25.45 -18.36
C THR A 1054 7.99 -26.83 -18.76
N ALA A 1055 8.89 -27.40 -17.95
CA ALA A 1055 9.38 -28.78 -18.16
C ALA A 1055 8.27 -29.84 -18.02
N ASP A 1056 7.15 -29.47 -17.40
CA ASP A 1056 5.95 -30.29 -17.25
C ASP A 1056 4.95 -30.07 -18.40
N GLY A 1057 5.22 -29.20 -19.37
CA GLY A 1057 4.30 -28.89 -20.47
C GLY A 1057 3.19 -27.90 -20.10
N ASP A 1058 3.11 -27.48 -18.83
CA ASP A 1058 2.29 -26.34 -18.39
C ASP A 1058 2.68 -25.11 -19.22
N SER A 1059 1.70 -24.48 -19.85
CA SER A 1059 1.87 -23.42 -20.83
C SER A 1059 0.81 -22.32 -20.65
N GLY A 1060 0.94 -21.24 -21.40
CA GLY A 1060 -0.05 -20.17 -21.47
C GLY A 1060 0.34 -18.89 -20.74
N GLU A 1061 1.33 -18.94 -19.85
CA GLU A 1061 1.76 -17.83 -19.00
C GLU A 1061 2.68 -16.84 -19.72
N THR A 1062 3.09 -15.75 -19.06
CA THR A 1062 3.97 -14.74 -19.65
C THR A 1062 5.31 -15.32 -20.09
N GLY A 1063 5.80 -14.93 -21.27
CA GLY A 1063 7.11 -15.38 -21.76
C GLY A 1063 7.33 -15.13 -23.26
N THR A 1064 8.46 -15.62 -23.77
CA THR A 1064 8.87 -15.56 -25.17
C THR A 1064 8.81 -16.94 -25.80
N ASP A 1065 8.00 -17.09 -26.86
CA ASP A 1065 7.91 -18.35 -27.59
C ASP A 1065 9.18 -18.68 -28.37
N LYS A 1066 9.47 -19.97 -28.48
CA LYS A 1066 10.38 -20.53 -29.48
C LYS A 1066 9.64 -20.80 -30.79
N GLU A 1067 10.38 -21.01 -31.88
CA GLU A 1067 9.77 -21.49 -33.13
C GLU A 1067 9.07 -22.84 -32.92
N LEU A 1068 8.01 -23.10 -33.68
CA LEU A 1068 7.27 -24.36 -33.62
C LEU A 1068 8.20 -25.57 -33.89
N GLY A 1069 8.03 -26.64 -33.11
CA GLY A 1069 8.84 -27.86 -33.20
C GLY A 1069 10.29 -27.75 -32.70
N LEU A 1070 10.79 -26.56 -32.36
CA LEU A 1070 12.13 -26.42 -31.76
C LEU A 1070 12.14 -26.88 -30.31
N GLY A 1071 12.88 -27.95 -30.03
CA GLY A 1071 13.04 -28.46 -28.68
C GLY A 1071 11.96 -29.45 -28.25
N SER A 1072 11.31 -30.14 -29.20
CA SER A 1072 10.31 -31.22 -29.01
C SER A 1072 10.80 -32.47 -28.25
N GLY A 1073 11.97 -32.39 -27.61
CA GLY A 1073 12.43 -33.40 -26.67
C GLY A 1073 11.77 -33.18 -25.31
N THR A 1074 11.17 -34.24 -24.75
CA THR A 1074 10.62 -34.27 -23.39
C THR A 1074 11.63 -33.72 -22.36
N PRO A 1075 11.41 -32.52 -21.77
CA PRO A 1075 12.39 -31.91 -20.86
C PRO A 1075 12.60 -32.73 -19.59
N ASN A 1076 13.61 -32.47 -18.77
CA ASN A 1076 13.72 -33.13 -17.47
C ASN A 1076 13.05 -32.29 -16.37
N ASN A 1077 12.11 -32.87 -15.64
CA ASN A 1077 11.41 -32.23 -14.51
C ASN A 1077 11.72 -32.91 -13.16
N LYS A 1078 12.71 -33.80 -13.06
CA LYS A 1078 13.04 -34.56 -11.85
C LYS A 1078 14.26 -34.04 -11.09
N CYS A 1079 15.00 -33.12 -11.68
CA CYS A 1079 16.21 -32.53 -11.11
C CYS A 1079 16.56 -31.24 -11.84
N PHE A 1080 17.26 -30.36 -11.14
CA PHE A 1080 17.79 -29.13 -11.70
C PHE A 1080 19.03 -29.41 -12.56
N SER A 1081 19.21 -28.63 -13.63
CA SER A 1081 20.50 -28.50 -14.31
C SER A 1081 21.45 -27.61 -13.49
N GLY A 1082 22.77 -27.88 -13.55
CA GLY A 1082 23.79 -27.03 -12.92
C GLY A 1082 24.81 -27.82 -12.09
N LYS A 1083 25.59 -27.11 -11.27
CA LYS A 1083 26.58 -27.67 -10.34
C LYS A 1083 26.08 -27.63 -8.90
N GLU A 1084 26.67 -28.49 -8.08
CA GLU A 1084 26.50 -28.44 -6.62
C GLU A 1084 27.06 -27.11 -6.10
N GLY A 1085 26.17 -26.26 -5.55
CA GLY A 1085 26.48 -24.89 -5.12
C GLY A 1085 25.63 -23.80 -5.79
N ASP A 1086 24.99 -24.09 -6.93
CA ASP A 1086 24.12 -23.11 -7.60
C ASP A 1086 22.89 -22.79 -6.74
N GLN A 1087 22.74 -21.52 -6.35
CA GLN A 1087 21.68 -21.07 -5.44
C GLN A 1087 20.42 -20.68 -6.21
N ARG A 1088 19.30 -21.29 -5.85
CA ARG A 1088 17.95 -20.97 -6.35
C ARG A 1088 17.15 -20.35 -5.22
N SER A 1089 16.21 -19.47 -5.55
CA SER A 1089 15.53 -18.67 -4.52
C SER A 1089 14.04 -18.48 -4.84
N LEU A 1090 13.21 -18.43 -3.79
CA LEU A 1090 11.88 -17.81 -3.84
C LEU A 1090 12.05 -16.35 -3.40
N LEU A 1091 11.92 -15.43 -4.34
CA LEU A 1091 11.94 -14.01 -4.05
C LEU A 1091 10.55 -13.61 -3.55
N LEU A 1092 10.46 -13.27 -2.27
CA LEU A 1092 9.21 -12.86 -1.63
C LEU A 1092 8.93 -11.38 -1.92
N ASN A 1093 7.65 -10.98 -1.97
CA ASN A 1093 7.25 -9.56 -1.98
C ASN A 1093 7.67 -8.87 -0.68
N LYS A 1094 7.50 -9.57 0.44
CA LYS A 1094 7.85 -9.16 1.80
C LYS A 1094 9.04 -9.95 2.34
N GLY A 1095 9.98 -9.27 3.01
CA GLY A 1095 11.09 -9.93 3.72
C GLY A 1095 12.19 -10.52 2.84
N GLU A 1096 13.00 -11.41 3.43
CA GLU A 1096 14.15 -12.05 2.77
C GLU A 1096 13.73 -13.19 1.83
N SER A 1097 14.56 -13.47 0.83
CA SER A 1097 14.32 -14.57 -0.12
C SER A 1097 14.60 -15.94 0.51
N LEU A 1098 13.80 -16.95 0.16
CA LEU A 1098 13.98 -18.33 0.65
C LEU A 1098 14.82 -19.16 -0.31
N THR A 1099 15.87 -19.83 0.17
CA THR A 1099 16.69 -20.70 -0.69
C THR A 1099 15.94 -21.98 -1.05
N VAL A 1100 15.93 -22.31 -2.33
CA VAL A 1100 15.37 -23.56 -2.87
C VAL A 1100 16.50 -24.56 -3.11
N LYS A 1101 16.37 -25.75 -2.52
CA LYS A 1101 17.25 -26.90 -2.73
C LYS A 1101 16.48 -28.04 -3.41
N GLY A 1102 17.19 -28.93 -4.10
CA GLY A 1102 16.60 -30.12 -4.71
C GLY A 1102 17.66 -30.97 -5.39
N ARG A 1103 17.21 -32.03 -6.07
CA ARG A 1103 18.13 -32.92 -6.82
C ARG A 1103 18.79 -32.15 -7.96
N ILE A 1104 20.10 -32.31 -8.13
CA ILE A 1104 20.86 -31.78 -9.27
C ILE A 1104 21.18 -32.93 -10.22
N CYS A 1105 21.04 -32.71 -11.52
CA CYS A 1105 21.45 -33.63 -12.57
C CYS A 1105 22.69 -33.10 -13.29
N GLY A 1106 23.75 -33.90 -13.23
CA GLY A 1106 24.98 -33.74 -13.99
C GLY A 1106 25.62 -35.12 -14.16
N LEU A 1107 26.25 -35.34 -15.31
CA LEU A 1107 27.12 -36.50 -15.53
C LEU A 1107 28.19 -36.51 -14.44
N GLN A 1108 28.26 -37.60 -13.68
CA GLN A 1108 29.50 -37.96 -13.01
C GLN A 1108 30.55 -37.99 -14.13
N ARG A 1109 31.56 -37.11 -14.07
CA ARG A 1109 32.72 -37.24 -14.97
C ARG A 1109 33.34 -38.58 -14.61
N ILE A 1110 33.00 -39.62 -15.36
CA ILE A 1110 33.75 -40.86 -15.34
C ILE A 1110 35.14 -40.46 -15.80
N SER A 1111 36.10 -40.48 -14.90
CA SER A 1111 37.46 -40.16 -15.29
C SER A 1111 37.97 -41.30 -16.18
N TRP A 1112 38.86 -41.00 -17.14
CA TRP A 1112 39.54 -42.05 -17.90
C TRP A 1112 40.23 -43.10 -16.99
N ARG A 1113 40.52 -42.75 -15.73
CA ARG A 1113 41.03 -43.73 -14.74
C ARG A 1113 39.98 -44.75 -14.28
N GLU A 1114 38.70 -44.43 -14.30
CA GLU A 1114 37.62 -45.35 -13.87
C GLU A 1114 37.15 -46.28 -15.01
N LEU A 1115 37.49 -45.97 -16.27
CA LEU A 1115 37.17 -46.81 -17.44
C LEU A 1115 38.30 -47.77 -17.84
N PHE A 1116 39.54 -47.49 -17.45
CA PHE A 1116 40.74 -48.19 -17.95
C PHE A 1116 41.68 -48.71 -16.87
N PHE A 1117 41.32 -48.67 -15.57
CA PHE A 1117 42.07 -49.31 -14.49
C PHE A 1117 41.20 -50.21 -13.63
#